data_AF-B0X4P4-F1
#
_entry.id   AF-B0X4P4-F1
#
_cell.length_a   1.000
_cell.length_b   1.000
_cell.length_c   1.000
_cell.angle_alpha   90.00
_cell.angle_beta   90.00
_cell.angle_gamma   90.00
#
_symmetry.space_group_name_H-M   'P 1'
#
loop_
_entity.id
_entity.type
_entity.pdbx_description
1 polymer ?
#
loop_
_entity_poly.entity_id
_entity_poly.type
_entity_poly.pdbx_seq_one_letter_code
_entity_poly.pdbx_strand_id
1 'polypeptide(L)'
;MSHFEDVRNLKTKNAVASVPPSTVKPKSRVKSHFRNENCAAASIPSPLDQTRSVPNLKVTISSADSRQVAGPDGDAATVRLVKGSQKQEVKRLASVRRKLEQGQAKVREAEVVVKQVPPERKLPEQVVVLEDEDEPMLWEAIREQDRVAAEFEATSLAEAEVVNRRLEELSERLRRKKLDIELKEERKRAILAHKASFQTLLNVYMDTLAGYDGEFVASFINQEKSVLDLIESFNQLLGANDGRETTLADVDRTAELCKQLERINTEVIDLRNQMMKERGLVQEVPPPSGIPFNSDEVLKFYSEIKHFYEQTQLKIQPLADDPSLFVYRKNLGTVVNVAVSTMSGSCAWIEAQFNLLHALLGGARVAVANSGTFVTTEGYPEARAYCASMLAEKYVHQADLLISNNPPCAFPIASVIVALWQKYPDFGRLFLAVLFRECPFLAPFYPARSEPDQDQADYRRSLGYRFGPDGTPERQIVYLKRMAALARLYGAIVASNLRKGTAGLPHPHGLEFGWRWICAVLNMTPLADICATLLTEVLLMAGHRMWHCYGDQFVKVLRVLYEKYVPMLPKGEGWPKARLDRLLLKIKVEGRIETPIGMVGEGFCIVVVVVQWQNHAAAASSSRSTIFRYSSKPPSTVRTVPPPHTHSSLQIIRMRRSSWETRMTPPWEFEGEKEMFNLIFKKWHQADLLISNNPPCAFPIASVIVALWQKYPDFGRLFLAVLFRECPFLAPFYPARSEPDQDQADYRRSLGYRIGPDGTPERQIVYLKRMAALARLYGAIVASNLRKGTAGLPHPHGLEFGWRWICAVLNMTPLADICATLLTEVLLMAGHRMWHSYGDQFVKVLRVLYEKYVPMLPKGEGWPKARLDRLLLKIKVEGRIETPIGMVGEGFW
;
A
#
# COMPACT_ATOMS: atom_id res chain seq x y z
N MET A 1 -46.75 -11.49 -24.27
CA MET A 1 -47.65 -11.20 -23.12
C MET A 1 -47.38 -9.78 -22.65
N SER A 2 -48.36 -9.16 -22.00
CA SER A 2 -48.45 -7.70 -21.82
C SER A 2 -48.27 -7.26 -20.37
N HIS A 3 -47.52 -6.18 -20.15
CA HIS A 3 -48.08 -4.94 -19.62
C HIS A 3 -47.20 -3.75 -20.09
N PHE A 4 -47.81 -2.57 -20.19
CA PHE A 4 -47.22 -1.39 -20.85
C PHE A 4 -47.38 -0.13 -19.98
N GLU A 5 -46.74 0.93 -20.45
CA GLU A 5 -46.54 2.27 -19.89
C GLU A 5 -47.74 2.98 -19.22
N ASP A 6 -47.47 3.78 -18.17
CA ASP A 6 -48.01 5.14 -17.93
C ASP A 6 -47.48 5.72 -16.60
N VAL A 7 -47.40 7.02 -16.30
CA VAL A 7 -47.63 8.29 -17.04
C VAL A 7 -46.46 9.26 -16.72
N ARG A 8 -46.19 10.26 -17.58
CA ARG A 8 -45.25 11.36 -17.30
C ARG A 8 -45.93 12.74 -17.39
N ASN A 9 -45.59 13.64 -16.48
CA ASN A 9 -45.94 15.08 -16.42
C ASN A 9 -47.38 15.46 -16.00
N LEU A 10 -47.48 16.38 -15.03
CA LEU A 10 -48.49 17.46 -15.03
C LEU A 10 -47.90 18.72 -14.35
N LYS A 11 -48.60 19.86 -14.44
CA LYS A 11 -48.00 21.21 -14.40
C LYS A 11 -48.15 21.98 -13.07
N THR A 12 -47.42 23.09 -13.01
CA THR A 12 -47.28 24.06 -11.94
C THR A 12 -48.52 24.90 -11.59
N LYS A 13 -48.46 25.54 -10.41
CA LYS A 13 -49.11 26.79 -9.93
C LYS A 13 -50.17 26.63 -8.82
N ASN A 14 -49.91 27.23 -7.66
CA ASN A 14 -50.60 28.45 -7.20
C ASN A 14 -49.82 29.12 -6.04
N ALA A 15 -50.17 30.37 -5.70
CA ALA A 15 -49.50 31.22 -4.70
C ALA A 15 -50.44 32.34 -4.20
N VAL A 16 -49.99 33.14 -3.21
CA VAL A 16 -50.69 34.31 -2.59
C VAL A 16 -51.84 33.86 -1.65
N ALA A 17 -52.16 34.48 -0.50
CA ALA A 17 -51.78 35.72 0.19
C ALA A 17 -51.24 35.44 1.63
N SER A 18 -50.95 36.37 2.57
CA SER A 18 -51.32 37.79 2.73
C SER A 18 -50.34 38.59 3.63
N VAL A 19 -50.57 39.92 3.70
CA VAL A 19 -49.91 40.98 4.51
C VAL A 19 -50.98 42.11 4.73
N PRO A 20 -50.85 43.20 5.56
CA PRO A 20 -49.68 44.09 5.72
C PRO A 20 -49.24 44.51 7.18
N PRO A 21 -49.44 45.72 7.79
CA PRO A 21 -48.26 46.45 8.31
C PRO A 21 -48.35 47.27 9.64
N SER A 22 -47.16 47.58 10.22
CA SER A 22 -46.80 48.84 10.94
C SER A 22 -47.50 49.15 12.29
N THR A 23 -47.14 50.13 13.14
CA THR A 23 -46.03 51.15 13.28
C THR A 23 -45.47 51.07 14.74
N VAL A 24 -44.45 51.81 15.24
CA VAL A 24 -44.44 53.22 15.73
C VAL A 24 -43.03 53.61 16.25
N LYS A 25 -42.68 54.90 16.19
CA LYS A 25 -41.57 55.63 16.89
C LYS A 25 -42.22 56.76 17.74
N PRO A 26 -41.63 57.40 18.80
CA PRO A 26 -40.21 57.78 18.95
C PRO A 26 -39.66 57.75 20.41
N LYS A 27 -38.87 58.76 20.84
CA LYS A 27 -38.07 58.83 22.10
C LYS A 27 -38.64 59.79 23.18
N SER A 28 -38.21 59.57 24.44
CA SER A 28 -37.63 60.56 25.40
C SER A 28 -38.34 60.92 26.74
N ARG A 29 -37.59 60.78 27.85
CA ARG A 29 -37.54 61.51 29.16
C ARG A 29 -36.38 60.89 29.99
N VAL A 30 -35.51 61.51 30.83
CA VAL A 30 -35.47 62.75 31.65
C VAL A 30 -36.22 62.61 33.00
N LYS A 31 -35.68 62.84 34.22
CA LYS A 31 -34.31 63.09 34.78
C LYS A 31 -34.36 63.08 36.34
N SER A 32 -33.32 62.57 37.05
CA SER A 32 -32.81 62.96 38.42
C SER A 32 -31.74 61.93 38.87
N HIS A 33 -30.56 62.20 39.49
CA HIS A 33 -30.13 63.05 40.65
C HIS A 33 -30.64 62.51 42.00
N PHE A 34 -29.86 62.35 43.08
CA PHE A 34 -28.48 62.77 43.50
C PHE A 34 -27.99 61.75 44.59
N ARG A 35 -26.78 61.66 45.21
CA ARG A 35 -25.39 62.23 45.22
C ARG A 35 -24.54 61.26 46.12
N ASN A 36 -23.21 61.24 46.34
CA ASN A 36 -21.95 61.81 45.78
C ASN A 36 -20.85 60.70 45.94
N GLU A 37 -19.57 60.77 46.41
CA GLU A 37 -18.56 61.78 46.83
C GLU A 37 -17.10 61.32 46.43
N ASN A 38 -16.08 61.29 47.34
CA ASN A 38 -14.63 61.03 47.08
C ASN A 38 -13.95 60.25 48.27
N CYS A 39 -12.64 59.92 48.43
CA CYS A 39 -11.37 60.18 47.67
C CYS A 39 -10.16 59.25 48.07
N ALA A 40 -9.10 59.23 47.23
CA ALA A 40 -7.62 59.18 47.50
C ALA A 40 -6.84 58.05 48.29
N ALA A 41 -5.82 57.47 47.57
CA ALA A 41 -4.36 57.38 47.90
C ALA A 41 -3.66 56.28 48.77
N ALA A 42 -2.37 56.04 48.41
CA ALA A 42 -1.18 55.60 49.20
C ALA A 42 -0.65 54.11 49.28
N SER A 43 0.54 53.91 48.68
CA SER A 43 1.81 53.22 49.11
C SER A 43 1.94 51.88 49.89
N ILE A 44 2.75 50.94 49.34
CA ILE A 44 4.02 50.28 49.84
C ILE A 44 4.20 50.09 51.38
N PRO A 45 4.69 48.94 51.96
CA PRO A 45 5.68 47.93 51.46
C PRO A 45 5.43 46.42 51.79
N SER A 46 6.42 45.55 51.53
CA SER A 46 6.61 44.18 52.10
C SER A 46 7.22 44.22 53.53
N PRO A 47 7.24 43.14 54.36
CA PRO A 47 8.32 42.13 54.28
C PRO A 47 8.09 40.70 54.90
N LEU A 48 9.11 39.83 54.75
CA LEU A 48 9.70 38.84 55.70
C LEU A 48 8.90 37.70 56.43
N ASP A 49 9.31 36.46 56.08
CA ASP A 49 9.91 35.41 56.95
C ASP A 49 9.12 34.42 57.88
N GLN A 50 9.65 33.18 57.92
CA GLN A 50 9.61 32.16 59.00
C GLN A 50 8.23 31.56 59.46
N THR A 51 8.09 30.34 60.05
CA THR A 51 9.05 29.26 60.44
C THR A 51 8.41 27.84 60.33
N ARG A 52 9.19 26.79 60.63
CA ARG A 52 8.80 25.35 60.73
C ARG A 52 7.71 25.07 61.78
N SER A 53 6.87 24.04 61.54
CA SER A 53 6.62 22.96 62.52
C SER A 53 5.88 21.75 61.91
N VAL A 54 6.10 20.55 62.46
CA VAL A 54 5.34 19.29 62.25
C VAL A 54 5.29 18.59 63.63
N PRO A 55 4.22 17.85 64.01
CA PRO A 55 4.30 16.39 63.84
C PRO A 55 2.96 15.58 63.77
N ASN A 56 3.11 14.32 63.35
CA ASN A 56 2.42 13.09 63.79
C ASN A 56 0.90 12.82 63.62
N LEU A 57 0.63 11.87 62.71
CA LEU A 57 -0.12 10.60 62.89
C LEU A 57 -1.30 10.51 63.90
N LYS A 58 -2.44 10.03 63.38
CA LYS A 58 -2.93 8.68 63.76
C LYS A 58 -3.80 8.03 62.66
N VAL A 59 -3.96 6.71 62.73
CA VAL A 59 -4.73 5.89 61.79
C VAL A 59 -5.96 5.32 62.52
N THR A 60 -7.11 5.32 61.84
CA THR A 60 -8.24 4.45 62.19
C THR A 60 -8.93 3.99 60.90
N ILE A 61 -9.34 2.73 60.85
CA ILE A 61 -10.12 2.15 59.76
C ILE A 61 -11.53 1.89 60.28
N SER A 62 -12.56 2.29 59.53
CA SER A 62 -13.91 1.76 59.70
C SER A 62 -14.62 1.68 58.34
N SER A 63 -15.41 0.62 58.16
CA SER A 63 -16.20 0.36 56.95
C SER A 63 -17.66 0.70 57.18
N ALA A 64 -18.30 1.41 56.25
CA ALA A 64 -19.75 1.44 56.11
C ALA A 64 -20.12 1.72 54.65
N ASP A 65 -21.00 0.89 54.09
CA ASP A 65 -21.66 1.17 52.81
C ASP A 65 -22.74 2.24 52.98
N SER A 66 -22.82 3.19 52.04
CA SER A 66 -23.98 4.09 51.88
C SER A 66 -24.01 4.68 50.49
N ARG A 67 -24.91 4.18 49.64
CA ARG A 67 -25.15 4.73 48.30
C ARG A 67 -25.96 6.02 48.40
N GLN A 68 -25.36 7.14 47.98
CA GLN A 68 -26.11 8.28 47.45
C GLN A 68 -25.54 8.73 46.11
N VAL A 69 -26.42 9.22 45.23
CA VAL A 69 -26.10 9.53 43.83
C VAL A 69 -25.69 11.00 43.71
N ALA A 70 -24.53 11.25 43.12
CA ALA A 70 -24.06 12.59 42.74
C ALA A 70 -23.59 12.60 41.28
N GLY A 71 -23.65 13.77 40.64
CA GLY A 71 -23.51 13.93 39.18
C GLY A 71 -22.08 13.83 38.61
N PRO A 72 -21.94 13.82 37.27
CA PRO A 72 -20.72 13.40 36.56
C PRO A 72 -19.55 14.39 36.52
N ASP A 73 -19.58 15.49 37.29
CA ASP A 73 -18.54 16.55 37.24
C ASP A 73 -17.36 16.37 38.22
N GLY A 74 -17.43 15.39 39.13
CA GLY A 74 -16.41 15.21 40.20
C GLY A 74 -15.01 14.81 39.71
N ASP A 75 -14.90 13.91 38.73
CA ASP A 75 -13.62 13.30 38.32
C ASP A 75 -12.63 14.29 37.71
N ALA A 76 -13.12 15.40 37.15
CA ALA A 76 -12.30 16.40 36.48
C ALA A 76 -11.34 17.13 37.44
N ALA A 77 -11.66 17.23 38.73
CA ALA A 77 -10.81 17.88 39.73
C ALA A 77 -9.67 16.97 40.21
N THR A 78 -10.01 15.76 40.64
CA THR A 78 -9.06 14.75 41.18
C THR A 78 -8.00 14.39 40.15
N VAL A 79 -8.39 14.18 38.88
CA VAL A 79 -7.46 13.86 37.79
C VAL A 79 -6.53 15.04 37.44
N ARG A 80 -6.94 16.30 37.68
CA ARG A 80 -6.05 17.47 37.52
C ARG A 80 -5.00 17.55 38.63
N LEU A 81 -5.39 17.31 39.89
CA LEU A 81 -4.47 17.30 41.03
C LEU A 81 -3.39 16.23 40.87
N VAL A 82 -3.76 14.98 40.57
CA VAL A 82 -2.79 13.89 40.35
C VAL A 82 -1.81 14.18 39.20
N LYS A 83 -2.30 14.77 38.09
CA LYS A 83 -1.45 15.20 36.96
C LYS A 83 -0.59 16.44 37.28
N GLY A 84 -0.95 17.23 38.28
CA GLY A 84 -0.13 18.30 38.85
C GLY A 84 1.07 17.72 39.60
N SER A 85 0.80 16.89 40.60
CA SER A 85 1.84 16.26 41.45
C SER A 85 2.83 15.43 40.63
N GLN A 86 2.37 14.62 39.67
CA GLN A 86 3.26 13.87 38.78
C GLN A 86 4.19 14.79 37.96
N LYS A 87 3.74 15.97 37.53
CA LYS A 87 4.59 16.95 36.81
C LYS A 87 5.58 17.66 37.73
N GLN A 88 5.27 17.84 39.01
CA GLN A 88 6.22 18.35 39.99
C GLN A 88 7.27 17.30 40.32
N GLU A 89 6.88 16.03 40.49
CA GLU A 89 7.82 14.96 40.83
C GLU A 89 8.79 14.64 39.68
N VAL A 90 8.31 14.61 38.42
CA VAL A 90 9.21 14.49 37.25
C VAL A 90 10.21 15.65 37.17
N LYS A 91 9.83 16.88 37.57
CA LYS A 91 10.76 18.01 37.67
C LYS A 91 11.74 17.85 38.83
N ARG A 92 11.31 17.32 39.98
CA ARG A 92 12.15 17.03 41.14
C ARG A 92 13.20 15.98 40.82
N LEU A 93 12.80 14.85 40.24
CA LEU A 93 13.68 13.78 39.79
C LEU A 93 14.69 14.27 38.72
N ALA A 94 14.25 15.09 37.75
CA ALA A 94 15.15 15.69 36.77
C ALA A 94 16.17 16.68 37.38
N SER A 95 15.83 17.35 38.49
CA SER A 95 16.73 18.21 39.25
C SER A 95 17.77 17.37 40.03
N VAL A 96 17.33 16.32 40.73
CA VAL A 96 18.20 15.39 41.47
C VAL A 96 19.19 14.70 40.53
N ARG A 97 18.73 14.19 39.39
CA ARG A 97 19.59 13.52 38.39
C ARG A 97 20.69 14.45 37.87
N ARG A 98 20.34 15.72 37.59
CA ARG A 98 21.30 16.72 37.10
C ARG A 98 22.34 17.11 38.16
N LYS A 99 21.96 17.14 39.45
CA LYS A 99 22.91 17.31 40.57
C LYS A 99 23.85 16.10 40.70
N LEU A 100 23.34 14.89 40.56
CA LEU A 100 24.14 13.66 40.61
C LEU A 100 25.15 13.60 39.44
N GLU A 101 24.71 13.96 38.23
CA GLU A 101 25.56 14.08 37.04
C GLU A 101 26.67 15.13 37.23
N GLN A 102 26.37 16.29 37.84
CA GLN A 102 27.38 17.30 38.20
C GLN A 102 28.35 16.83 39.30
N GLY A 103 27.88 16.08 40.29
CA GLY A 103 28.76 15.47 41.31
C GLY A 103 29.73 14.47 40.70
N GLN A 104 29.22 13.56 39.87
CA GLN A 104 30.03 12.56 39.17
C GLN A 104 31.01 13.17 38.15
N ALA A 105 30.71 14.34 37.59
CA ALA A 105 31.67 15.09 36.76
C ALA A 105 32.86 15.60 37.61
N LYS A 106 32.57 16.28 38.74
CA LYS A 106 33.60 16.83 39.63
C LYS A 106 34.50 15.76 40.25
N VAL A 107 33.96 14.58 40.57
CA VAL A 107 34.77 13.45 41.07
C VAL A 107 35.77 13.00 40.01
N ARG A 108 35.36 12.87 38.74
CA ARG A 108 36.27 12.50 37.63
C ARG A 108 37.32 13.58 37.35
N GLU A 109 36.96 14.86 37.47
CA GLU A 109 37.92 15.97 37.37
C GLU A 109 38.97 15.88 38.48
N ALA A 110 38.56 15.60 39.73
CA ALA A 110 39.49 15.39 40.85
C ALA A 110 40.39 14.16 40.64
N GLU A 111 39.86 13.01 40.18
CA GLU A 111 40.64 11.81 39.87
C GLU A 111 41.71 12.05 38.78
N VAL A 112 41.43 12.94 37.81
CA VAL A 112 42.40 13.33 36.77
C VAL A 112 43.52 14.19 37.35
N VAL A 113 43.20 15.13 38.25
CA VAL A 113 44.22 15.96 38.93
C VAL A 113 45.12 15.11 39.82
N VAL A 114 44.55 14.18 40.61
CA VAL A 114 45.31 13.24 41.46
C VAL A 114 46.29 12.38 40.65
N LYS A 115 45.97 12.04 39.39
CA LYS A 115 46.82 11.24 38.50
C LYS A 115 47.92 12.02 37.77
N GLN A 116 48.08 13.32 38.03
CA GLN A 116 49.13 14.15 37.39
C GLN A 116 50.26 14.59 38.33
N VAL A 117 50.27 14.15 39.59
CA VAL A 117 51.34 14.47 40.56
C VAL A 117 52.42 13.37 40.54
N PRO A 118 53.69 13.67 40.22
CA PRO A 118 54.78 12.71 40.33
C PRO A 118 55.14 12.40 41.80
N PRO A 119 55.60 11.18 42.13
CA PRO A 119 56.17 10.88 43.43
C PRO A 119 57.54 11.54 43.63
N GLU A 120 58.00 11.55 44.88
CA GLU A 120 59.30 12.04 45.36
C GLU A 120 59.58 13.55 45.24
N ARG A 121 59.36 14.26 46.36
CA ARG A 121 60.36 15.19 46.90
C ARG A 121 60.36 15.13 48.42
N LYS A 122 61.52 14.82 49.01
CA LYS A 122 61.72 14.88 50.46
C LYS A 122 61.68 16.35 50.91
N LEU A 123 60.95 16.63 51.99
CA LEU A 123 61.04 17.91 52.70
C LEU A 123 61.87 17.71 53.99
N PRO A 124 62.70 18.69 54.40
CA PRO A 124 63.47 18.58 55.63
C PRO A 124 62.59 18.73 56.88
N GLU A 125 63.13 18.29 58.02
CA GLU A 125 62.57 18.59 59.33
C GLU A 125 62.57 20.10 59.59
N GLN A 126 61.40 20.65 59.93
CA GLN A 126 61.33 21.72 60.93
C GLN A 126 60.00 21.67 61.66
N VAL A 127 60.09 21.60 62.99
CA VAL A 127 58.96 21.44 63.90
C VAL A 127 58.17 22.75 63.97
N VAL A 128 56.85 22.66 63.79
CA VAL A 128 55.91 23.64 64.33
C VAL A 128 55.08 22.90 65.36
N VAL A 129 55.28 23.25 66.64
CA VAL A 129 54.48 22.71 67.74
C VAL A 129 53.10 23.35 67.67
N LEU A 130 52.06 22.51 67.71
CA LEU A 130 50.71 22.87 68.14
C LEU A 130 50.33 21.87 69.24
N GLU A 131 49.54 22.31 70.21
CA GLU A 131 49.57 21.78 71.58
C GLU A 131 48.60 20.60 71.78
N ASP A 132 48.94 19.67 72.70
CA ASP A 132 48.32 18.34 72.88
C ASP A 132 46.83 18.33 73.34
N GLU A 133 46.15 19.48 73.42
CA GLU A 133 44.79 19.60 73.96
C GLU A 133 43.67 19.44 72.89
N ASP A 134 43.93 19.79 71.62
CA ASP A 134 42.89 19.80 70.55
C ASP A 134 42.72 18.44 69.83
N GLU A 135 43.73 17.56 69.84
CA GLU A 135 43.70 16.29 69.11
C GLU A 135 42.54 15.35 69.51
N PRO A 136 42.25 15.08 70.81
CA PRO A 136 41.17 14.18 71.19
C PRO A 136 39.79 14.72 70.78
N MET A 137 39.59 16.04 70.75
CA MET A 137 38.35 16.66 70.25
C MET A 137 38.19 16.47 68.74
N LEU A 138 39.27 16.55 67.96
CA LEU A 138 39.23 16.25 66.53
C LEU A 138 38.84 14.79 66.27
N TRP A 139 39.44 13.85 67.00
CA TRP A 139 39.11 12.43 66.89
C TRP A 139 37.68 12.09 67.35
N GLU A 140 37.16 12.78 68.37
CA GLU A 140 35.76 12.65 68.81
C GLU A 140 34.78 13.16 67.73
N ALA A 141 35.08 14.32 67.13
CA ALA A 141 34.28 14.89 66.06
C ALA A 141 34.26 14.01 64.80
N ILE A 142 35.39 13.38 64.44
CA ILE A 142 35.46 12.40 63.34
C ILE A 142 34.62 11.16 63.67
N ARG A 143 34.75 10.59 64.88
CA ARG A 143 33.94 9.43 65.32
C ARG A 143 32.44 9.70 65.25
N GLU A 144 32.00 10.88 65.69
CA GLU A 144 30.58 11.26 65.64
C GLU A 144 30.12 11.55 64.21
N GLN A 145 30.95 12.15 63.36
CA GLN A 145 30.63 12.35 61.94
C GLN A 145 30.49 11.02 61.19
N ASP A 146 31.38 10.05 61.45
CA ASP A 146 31.31 8.70 60.89
C ASP A 146 30.09 7.93 61.42
N ARG A 147 29.73 8.10 62.71
CA ARG A 147 28.51 7.51 63.28
C ARG A 147 27.25 8.06 62.62
N VAL A 148 27.15 9.38 62.44
CA VAL A 148 26.02 10.02 61.75
C VAL A 148 25.97 9.63 60.27
N ALA A 149 27.12 9.45 59.61
CA ALA A 149 27.17 8.92 58.25
C ALA A 149 26.64 7.48 58.18
N ALA A 150 27.09 6.59 59.09
CA ALA A 150 26.63 5.20 59.15
C ALA A 150 25.12 5.09 59.48
N GLU A 151 24.59 5.93 60.38
CA GLU A 151 23.15 6.00 60.67
C GLU A 151 22.34 6.50 59.46
N PHE A 152 22.88 7.47 58.70
CA PHE A 152 22.26 7.96 57.46
C PHE A 152 22.29 6.91 56.34
N GLU A 153 23.38 6.15 56.20
CA GLU A 153 23.47 5.05 55.23
C GLU A 153 22.55 3.89 55.61
N ALA A 154 22.50 3.49 56.88
CA ALA A 154 21.62 2.41 57.36
C ALA A 154 20.13 2.77 57.18
N THR A 155 19.73 4.00 57.48
CA THR A 155 18.35 4.47 57.23
C THR A 155 18.04 4.56 55.73
N SER A 156 18.98 5.05 54.91
CA SER A 156 18.83 5.06 53.44
C SER A 156 18.69 3.65 52.85
N LEU A 157 19.41 2.67 53.39
CA LEU A 157 19.34 1.27 52.97
C LEU A 157 17.99 0.65 53.32
N ALA A 158 17.48 0.90 54.53
CA ALA A 158 16.17 0.43 54.99
C ALA A 158 15.02 1.05 54.17
N GLU A 159 15.08 2.34 53.85
CA GLU A 159 14.11 2.97 52.95
C GLU A 159 14.15 2.34 51.54
N ALA A 160 15.35 2.08 50.99
CA ALA A 160 15.51 1.43 49.70
C ALA A 160 14.94 0.00 49.69
N GLU A 161 15.12 -0.78 50.75
CA GLU A 161 14.57 -2.13 50.87
C GLU A 161 13.02 -2.13 50.94
N VAL A 162 12.43 -1.18 51.69
CA VAL A 162 10.97 -0.98 51.73
C VAL A 162 10.41 -0.59 50.35
N VAL A 163 11.12 0.27 49.61
CA VAL A 163 10.74 0.66 48.24
C VAL A 163 10.86 -0.53 47.26
N ASN A 164 11.95 -1.31 47.32
CA ASN A 164 12.19 -2.46 46.44
C ASN A 164 11.12 -3.54 46.61
N ARG A 165 10.84 -3.97 47.85
CA ARG A 165 9.76 -4.93 48.18
C ARG A 165 8.39 -4.47 47.65
N ARG A 166 8.10 -3.17 47.72
CA ARG A 166 6.85 -2.59 47.19
C ARG A 166 6.82 -2.51 45.66
N LEU A 167 7.99 -2.40 45.02
CA LEU A 167 8.14 -2.47 43.57
C LEU A 167 7.92 -3.91 43.07
N GLU A 168 8.43 -4.91 43.79
CA GLU A 168 8.24 -6.34 43.49
C GLU A 168 6.76 -6.73 43.53
N GLU A 169 6.03 -6.39 44.62
CA GLU A 169 4.58 -6.60 44.71
C GLU A 169 3.81 -5.99 43.53
N LEU A 170 4.18 -4.78 43.10
CA LEU A 170 3.58 -4.11 41.95
C LEU A 170 3.92 -4.83 40.64
N SER A 171 5.16 -5.28 40.47
CA SER A 171 5.59 -6.02 39.28
C SER A 171 4.86 -7.36 39.14
N GLU A 172 4.63 -8.06 40.25
CA GLU A 172 3.96 -9.36 40.25
C GLU A 172 2.46 -9.21 40.00
N ARG A 173 1.80 -8.21 40.59
CA ARG A 173 0.41 -7.85 40.29
C ARG A 173 0.23 -7.46 38.81
N LEU A 174 1.20 -6.77 38.22
CA LEU A 174 1.22 -6.47 36.77
C LEU A 174 1.40 -7.74 35.93
N ARG A 175 2.32 -8.63 36.30
CA ARG A 175 2.54 -9.93 35.61
C ARG A 175 1.27 -10.79 35.62
N ARG A 176 0.60 -10.93 36.77
CA ARG A 176 -0.65 -11.70 36.89
C ARG A 176 -1.78 -11.10 36.02
N LYS A 177 -1.92 -9.77 35.98
CA LYS A 177 -2.89 -9.10 35.09
C LYS A 177 -2.55 -9.24 33.61
N LYS A 178 -1.27 -9.22 33.23
CA LYS A 178 -0.82 -9.43 31.84
C LYS A 178 -1.22 -10.82 31.34
N LEU A 179 -1.04 -11.85 32.18
CA LEU A 179 -1.42 -13.23 31.84
C LEU A 179 -2.93 -13.42 31.63
N ASP A 180 -3.78 -12.80 32.47
CA ASP A 180 -5.25 -12.83 32.28
C ASP A 180 -5.68 -12.18 30.96
N ILE A 181 -5.05 -11.05 30.59
CA ILE A 181 -5.30 -10.36 29.32
C ILE A 181 -4.86 -11.24 28.14
N GLU A 182 -3.64 -11.79 28.18
CA GLU A 182 -3.10 -12.65 27.12
C GLU A 182 -3.97 -13.88 26.85
N LEU A 183 -4.46 -14.53 27.93
CA LEU A 183 -5.30 -15.72 27.86
C LEU A 183 -6.74 -15.39 27.41
N LYS A 184 -7.26 -14.20 27.72
CA LYS A 184 -8.55 -13.70 27.20
C LYS A 184 -8.46 -13.27 25.74
N GLU A 185 -7.32 -12.74 25.29
CA GLU A 185 -7.06 -12.48 23.87
C GLU A 185 -6.90 -13.77 23.07
N GLU A 186 -6.32 -14.81 23.66
CA GLU A 186 -6.15 -16.13 23.03
C GLU A 186 -7.48 -16.82 22.74
N ARG A 187 -8.38 -16.90 23.73
CA ARG A 187 -9.74 -17.44 23.52
C ARG A 187 -10.50 -16.68 22.43
N LYS A 188 -10.35 -15.35 22.37
CA LYS A 188 -10.96 -14.53 21.32
C LYS A 188 -10.32 -14.75 19.95
N ARG A 189 -9.00 -14.97 19.86
CA ARG A 189 -8.32 -15.40 18.63
C ARG A 189 -8.85 -16.75 18.14
N ALA A 190 -9.05 -17.72 19.04
CA ALA A 190 -9.59 -19.04 18.69
C ALA A 190 -11.00 -18.98 18.08
N ILE A 191 -11.94 -18.24 18.71
CA ILE A 191 -13.30 -18.07 18.13
C ILE A 191 -13.27 -17.34 16.78
N LEU A 192 -12.39 -16.35 16.60
CA LEU A 192 -12.22 -15.68 15.31
C LEU A 192 -11.68 -16.63 14.23
N ALA A 193 -10.76 -17.53 14.59
CA ALA A 193 -10.27 -18.57 13.68
C ALA A 193 -11.38 -19.56 13.30
N HIS A 194 -12.14 -20.09 14.27
CA HIS A 194 -13.28 -20.97 14.00
C HIS A 194 -14.36 -20.28 13.15
N LYS A 195 -14.60 -18.98 13.34
CA LYS A 195 -15.50 -18.20 12.46
C LYS A 195 -15.01 -18.15 11.01
N ALA A 196 -13.71 -17.98 10.79
CA ALA A 196 -13.13 -18.01 9.44
C ALA A 196 -13.18 -19.42 8.82
N SER A 197 -12.90 -20.46 9.60
CA SER A 197 -13.07 -21.87 9.17
C SER A 197 -14.52 -22.18 8.79
N PHE A 198 -15.50 -21.80 9.61
CA PHE A 198 -16.92 -22.01 9.34
C PHE A 198 -17.37 -21.31 8.06
N GLN A 199 -16.94 -20.06 7.83
CA GLN A 199 -17.20 -19.33 6.58
C GLN A 199 -16.54 -19.98 5.36
N THR A 200 -15.34 -20.56 5.52
CA THR A 200 -14.64 -21.26 4.44
C THR A 200 -15.35 -22.56 4.08
N LEU A 201 -15.77 -23.34 5.08
CA LEU A 201 -16.58 -24.55 4.91
C LEU A 201 -17.95 -24.23 4.28
N LEU A 202 -18.56 -23.08 4.61
CA LEU A 202 -19.81 -22.66 4.00
C LEU A 202 -19.65 -22.33 2.50
N ASN A 203 -18.54 -21.69 2.11
CA ASN A 203 -18.25 -21.46 0.69
C ASN A 203 -18.02 -22.79 -0.05
N VAL A 204 -17.33 -23.76 0.57
CA VAL A 204 -17.15 -25.10 0.00
C VAL A 204 -18.49 -25.82 -0.20
N TYR A 205 -19.46 -25.68 0.71
CA TYR A 205 -20.83 -26.19 0.53
C TYR A 205 -21.48 -25.57 -0.71
N MET A 206 -21.49 -24.23 -0.79
CA MET A 206 -22.12 -23.49 -1.89
C MET A 206 -21.47 -23.80 -3.24
N ASP A 207 -20.14 -23.80 -3.33
CA ASP A 207 -19.38 -24.09 -4.55
C ASP A 207 -19.56 -25.56 -5.00
N THR A 208 -19.80 -26.49 -4.07
CA THR A 208 -20.04 -27.92 -4.40
C THR A 208 -21.38 -28.15 -5.11
N LEU A 209 -22.36 -27.27 -4.90
CA LEU A 209 -23.69 -27.31 -5.51
C LEU A 209 -23.91 -26.19 -6.56
N ALA A 210 -22.94 -25.31 -6.78
CA ALA A 210 -23.04 -24.20 -7.72
C ALA A 210 -23.05 -24.68 -9.20
N GLY A 211 -24.01 -24.17 -9.98
CA GLY A 211 -24.07 -24.39 -11.43
C GLY A 211 -24.81 -25.65 -11.88
N TYR A 212 -25.29 -26.47 -10.96
CA TYR A 212 -26.18 -27.60 -11.27
C TYR A 212 -27.63 -27.15 -11.46
N ASP A 213 -28.45 -28.01 -12.09
CA ASP A 213 -29.88 -27.77 -12.29
C ASP A 213 -30.69 -27.89 -10.97
N GLY A 214 -31.87 -27.28 -10.94
CA GLY A 214 -32.71 -27.25 -9.73
C GLY A 214 -33.19 -28.62 -9.25
N GLU A 215 -33.25 -29.61 -10.14
CA GLU A 215 -33.61 -30.99 -9.80
C GLU A 215 -32.44 -31.73 -9.12
N PHE A 216 -31.20 -31.48 -9.55
CA PHE A 216 -29.99 -31.97 -8.89
C PHE A 216 -29.71 -31.25 -7.56
N VAL A 217 -30.03 -29.97 -7.42
CA VAL A 217 -29.94 -29.28 -6.12
C VAL A 217 -31.01 -29.80 -5.15
N ALA A 218 -32.21 -30.14 -5.64
CA ALA A 218 -33.31 -30.63 -4.81
C ALA A 218 -33.03 -31.96 -4.07
N SER A 219 -32.07 -32.78 -4.52
CA SER A 219 -31.67 -33.99 -3.76
C SER A 219 -30.90 -33.68 -2.46
N PHE A 220 -30.45 -32.45 -2.26
CA PHE A 220 -29.65 -32.03 -1.09
C PHE A 220 -30.42 -31.20 -0.06
N ILE A 221 -31.76 -31.11 -0.17
CA ILE A 221 -32.62 -30.30 0.73
C ILE A 221 -32.44 -30.63 2.23
N ASN A 222 -32.18 -31.89 2.57
CA ASN A 222 -31.94 -32.31 3.96
C ASN A 222 -30.61 -31.75 4.50
N GLN A 223 -29.57 -31.74 3.66
CA GLN A 223 -28.26 -31.19 3.97
C GLN A 223 -28.31 -29.66 3.98
N GLU A 224 -29.06 -29.03 3.06
CA GLU A 224 -29.30 -27.58 3.04
C GLU A 224 -29.94 -27.11 4.35
N LYS A 225 -31.01 -27.78 4.79
CA LYS A 225 -31.64 -27.51 6.09
C LYS A 225 -30.65 -27.68 7.25
N SER A 226 -29.86 -28.75 7.24
CA SER A 226 -28.85 -29.01 8.29
C SER A 226 -27.76 -27.92 8.33
N VAL A 227 -27.37 -27.37 7.17
CA VAL A 227 -26.44 -26.23 7.08
C VAL A 227 -27.09 -24.95 7.62
N LEU A 228 -28.38 -24.69 7.35
CA LEU A 228 -29.12 -23.56 7.91
C LEU A 228 -29.24 -23.63 9.43
N ASP A 229 -29.58 -24.80 9.98
CA ASP A 229 -29.66 -25.04 11.43
C ASP A 229 -28.28 -24.82 12.12
N LEU A 230 -27.18 -25.18 11.45
CA LEU A 230 -25.81 -24.88 11.89
C LEU A 230 -25.46 -23.39 11.80
N ILE A 231 -25.85 -22.69 10.71
CA ILE A 231 -25.66 -21.24 10.57
C ILE A 231 -26.36 -20.51 11.72
N GLU A 232 -27.60 -20.88 12.06
CA GLU A 232 -28.32 -20.24 13.17
C GLU A 232 -27.62 -20.53 14.50
N SER A 233 -27.29 -21.78 14.78
CA SER A 233 -26.57 -22.20 16.00
C SER A 233 -25.24 -21.44 16.18
N PHE A 234 -24.48 -21.26 15.10
CA PHE A 234 -23.22 -20.52 15.11
C PHE A 234 -23.44 -19.01 15.34
N ASN A 235 -24.48 -18.43 14.73
CA ASN A 235 -24.83 -17.03 14.92
C ASN A 235 -25.39 -16.73 16.32
N GLN A 236 -26.14 -17.63 16.94
CA GLN A 236 -26.62 -17.48 18.32
C GLN A 236 -25.43 -17.41 19.32
N LEU A 237 -24.42 -18.27 19.16
CA LEU A 237 -23.19 -18.24 19.97
C LEU A 237 -22.39 -16.94 19.78
N LEU A 238 -22.37 -16.38 18.57
CA LEU A 238 -21.71 -15.09 18.29
C LEU A 238 -22.51 -13.89 18.83
N GLY A 239 -23.84 -13.91 18.72
CA GLY A 239 -24.72 -12.84 19.20
C GLY A 239 -24.71 -12.67 20.73
N ALA A 240 -24.49 -13.76 21.47
CA ALA A 240 -24.39 -13.73 22.93
C ALA A 240 -23.11 -13.06 23.49
N ASN A 241 -22.16 -12.63 22.64
CA ASN A 241 -20.85 -12.12 23.05
C ASN A 241 -20.74 -10.57 23.17
N ASP A 242 -21.79 -9.79 22.90
CA ASP A 242 -21.78 -8.31 22.93
C ASP A 242 -21.74 -7.68 24.36
N GLY A 243 -21.15 -8.39 25.32
CA GLY A 243 -20.96 -7.92 26.70
C GLY A 243 -20.47 -8.97 27.72
N ARG A 244 -20.36 -10.25 27.33
CA ARG A 244 -19.95 -11.36 28.21
C ARG A 244 -18.46 -11.69 28.05
N GLU A 245 -17.80 -12.19 29.10
CA GLU A 245 -16.43 -12.72 28.94
C GLU A 245 -16.45 -14.08 28.23
N THR A 246 -15.62 -14.22 27.20
CA THR A 246 -15.48 -15.42 26.37
C THR A 246 -14.87 -16.58 27.17
N THR A 247 -15.61 -17.67 27.32
CA THR A 247 -15.19 -18.86 28.07
C THR A 247 -14.47 -19.86 27.17
N LEU A 248 -13.85 -20.89 27.78
CA LEU A 248 -13.24 -21.99 27.01
C LEU A 248 -14.32 -22.84 26.31
N ALA A 249 -15.45 -23.10 26.98
CA ALA A 249 -16.56 -23.87 26.44
C ALA A 249 -17.20 -23.21 25.19
N ASP A 250 -17.09 -21.90 25.04
CA ASP A 250 -17.53 -21.20 23.82
C ASP A 250 -16.60 -21.50 22.63
N VAL A 251 -15.29 -21.60 22.87
CA VAL A 251 -14.30 -22.04 21.87
C VAL A 251 -14.64 -23.47 21.43
N ASP A 252 -14.77 -24.39 22.38
CA ASP A 252 -15.02 -25.82 22.12
C ASP A 252 -16.30 -26.04 21.29
N ARG A 253 -17.38 -25.29 21.60
CA ARG A 253 -18.63 -25.32 20.82
C ARG A 253 -18.46 -24.81 19.40
N THR A 254 -17.73 -23.69 19.20
CA THR A 254 -17.47 -23.19 17.85
C THR A 254 -16.59 -24.14 17.03
N ALA A 255 -15.66 -24.87 17.67
CA ALA A 255 -14.87 -25.91 17.03
C ALA A 255 -15.73 -27.10 16.59
N GLU A 256 -16.66 -27.56 17.43
CA GLU A 256 -17.53 -28.70 17.11
C GLU A 256 -18.53 -28.39 15.98
N LEU A 257 -19.10 -27.18 15.94
CA LEU A 257 -19.95 -26.72 14.83
C LEU A 257 -19.19 -26.69 13.49
N CYS A 258 -17.89 -26.33 13.49
CA CYS A 258 -17.06 -26.43 12.29
C CYS A 258 -16.95 -27.88 11.80
N LYS A 259 -16.65 -28.84 12.70
CA LYS A 259 -16.59 -30.27 12.34
C LYS A 259 -17.93 -30.83 11.87
N GLN A 260 -19.07 -30.30 12.35
CA GLN A 260 -20.39 -30.72 11.90
C GLN A 260 -20.63 -30.28 10.44
N LEU A 261 -20.29 -29.03 10.10
CA LEU A 261 -20.34 -28.54 8.71
C LEU A 261 -19.34 -29.26 7.78
N GLU A 262 -18.14 -29.59 8.28
CA GLU A 262 -17.12 -30.37 7.54
C GLU A 262 -17.59 -31.80 7.21
N ARG A 263 -18.31 -32.46 8.13
CA ARG A 263 -18.94 -33.76 7.89
C ARG A 263 -20.02 -33.67 6.81
N ILE A 264 -20.90 -32.67 6.86
CA ILE A 264 -21.92 -32.44 5.82
C ILE A 264 -21.26 -32.16 4.46
N ASN A 265 -20.20 -31.35 4.40
CA ASN A 265 -19.47 -31.12 3.15
C ASN A 265 -18.90 -32.41 2.56
N THR A 266 -18.39 -33.31 3.40
CA THR A 266 -17.85 -34.61 2.96
C THR A 266 -18.98 -35.48 2.39
N GLU A 267 -20.10 -35.58 3.12
CA GLU A 267 -21.29 -36.32 2.69
C GLU A 267 -21.84 -35.80 1.35
N VAL A 268 -21.98 -34.48 1.20
CA VAL A 268 -22.47 -33.85 -0.04
C VAL A 268 -21.51 -34.06 -1.21
N ILE A 269 -20.20 -33.98 -0.97
CA ILE A 269 -19.19 -34.27 -2.00
C ILE A 269 -19.31 -35.73 -2.45
N ASP A 270 -19.42 -36.69 -1.52
CA ASP A 270 -19.50 -38.12 -1.85
C ASP A 270 -20.83 -38.52 -2.51
N LEU A 271 -21.97 -38.00 -2.03
CA LEU A 271 -23.27 -38.17 -2.68
C LEU A 271 -23.26 -37.58 -4.11
N ARG A 272 -22.72 -36.36 -4.29
CA ARG A 272 -22.53 -35.75 -5.61
C ARG A 272 -21.63 -36.63 -6.51
N ASN A 273 -20.54 -37.17 -5.97
CA ASN A 273 -19.64 -38.05 -6.72
C ASN A 273 -20.32 -39.36 -7.14
N GLN A 274 -21.17 -39.94 -6.28
CA GLN A 274 -21.98 -41.13 -6.58
C GLN A 274 -23.02 -40.83 -7.67
N MET A 275 -23.82 -39.76 -7.51
CA MET A 275 -24.82 -39.34 -8.50
C MET A 275 -24.20 -38.96 -9.85
N MET A 276 -23.01 -38.37 -9.89
CA MET A 276 -22.27 -38.08 -11.12
C MET A 276 -21.74 -39.36 -11.81
N LYS A 277 -21.39 -40.39 -11.03
CA LYS A 277 -21.00 -41.72 -11.52
C LYS A 277 -22.20 -42.47 -12.10
N GLU A 278 -23.35 -42.38 -11.46
CA GLU A 278 -24.62 -42.95 -11.94
C GLU A 278 -25.17 -42.22 -13.18
N ARG A 279 -25.02 -40.88 -13.25
CA ARG A 279 -25.32 -40.07 -14.45
C ARG A 279 -24.28 -40.21 -15.58
N GLY A 280 -23.23 -41.03 -15.41
CA GLY A 280 -22.33 -41.44 -16.49
C GLY A 280 -21.43 -40.35 -17.09
N LEU A 281 -21.12 -39.28 -16.34
CA LEU A 281 -20.42 -38.10 -16.86
C LEU A 281 -18.97 -37.98 -16.40
N VAL A 282 -18.12 -38.92 -16.83
CA VAL A 282 -16.70 -38.67 -17.02
C VAL A 282 -16.50 -38.28 -18.48
N GLN A 283 -16.25 -36.99 -18.77
CA GLN A 283 -16.04 -36.55 -20.14
C GLN A 283 -14.70 -37.06 -20.68
N GLU A 284 -14.76 -38.08 -21.55
CA GLU A 284 -13.76 -38.20 -22.60
C GLU A 284 -13.83 -36.97 -23.51
N VAL A 285 -12.69 -36.40 -23.87
CA VAL A 285 -12.62 -35.37 -24.91
C VAL A 285 -12.87 -36.05 -26.25
N PRO A 286 -13.99 -35.81 -26.95
CA PRO A 286 -14.26 -36.50 -28.20
C PRO A 286 -13.20 -36.10 -29.25
N PRO A 287 -12.72 -37.02 -30.09
CA PRO A 287 -11.91 -36.62 -31.25
C PRO A 287 -12.73 -35.65 -32.11
N PRO A 288 -12.13 -34.57 -32.65
CA PRO A 288 -12.88 -33.57 -33.41
C PRO A 288 -13.51 -34.20 -34.66
N SER A 289 -14.85 -34.29 -34.67
CA SER A 289 -15.63 -34.93 -35.73
C SER A 289 -15.71 -34.09 -37.02
N GLY A 290 -14.57 -33.92 -37.68
CA GLY A 290 -14.45 -33.22 -38.97
C GLY A 290 -12.99 -33.02 -39.33
N ILE A 291 -12.67 -33.05 -40.62
CA ILE A 291 -11.32 -32.75 -41.12
C ILE A 291 -10.96 -31.33 -40.67
N PRO A 292 -9.88 -31.13 -39.88
CA PRO A 292 -9.50 -29.79 -39.46
C PRO A 292 -9.10 -28.97 -40.68
N PHE A 293 -9.75 -27.82 -40.89
CA PHE A 293 -9.39 -26.89 -41.96
C PHE A 293 -8.08 -26.14 -41.60
N ASN A 294 -6.99 -26.89 -41.63
CA ASN A 294 -5.64 -26.37 -41.57
C ASN A 294 -5.31 -25.78 -42.95
N SER A 295 -5.21 -24.46 -43.06
CA SER A 295 -4.71 -23.83 -44.29
C SER A 295 -3.24 -24.20 -44.52
N ASP A 296 -2.86 -24.53 -45.75
CA ASP A 296 -1.48 -24.90 -46.11
C ASP A 296 -0.46 -23.82 -45.70
N GLU A 297 -0.82 -22.53 -45.76
CA GLU A 297 0.03 -21.42 -45.30
C GLU A 297 0.31 -21.51 -43.79
N VAL A 298 -0.70 -21.88 -43.00
CA VAL A 298 -0.61 -22.01 -41.54
C VAL A 298 0.19 -23.26 -41.15
N LEU A 299 -0.09 -24.40 -41.80
CA LEU A 299 0.63 -25.66 -41.56
C LEU A 299 2.11 -25.53 -41.95
N LYS A 300 2.40 -24.88 -43.09
CA LYS A 300 3.77 -24.57 -43.53
C LYS A 300 4.48 -23.66 -42.52
N PHE A 301 3.86 -22.56 -42.10
CA PHE A 301 4.45 -21.64 -41.11
C PHE A 301 4.74 -22.33 -39.76
N TYR A 302 3.81 -23.12 -39.24
CA TYR A 302 4.01 -23.93 -38.04
C TYR A 302 5.20 -24.89 -38.20
N SER A 303 5.30 -25.56 -39.35
CA SER A 303 6.36 -26.53 -39.66
C SER A 303 7.74 -25.85 -39.78
N GLU A 304 7.82 -24.69 -40.43
CA GLU A 304 9.04 -23.87 -40.53
C GLU A 304 9.53 -23.38 -39.16
N ILE A 305 8.61 -23.01 -38.27
CA ILE A 305 8.91 -22.57 -36.90
C ILE A 305 9.35 -23.76 -36.02
N LYS A 306 8.65 -24.91 -36.10
CA LYS A 306 9.00 -26.15 -35.40
C LYS A 306 10.39 -26.65 -35.82
N HIS A 307 10.64 -26.75 -37.12
CA HIS A 307 11.91 -27.23 -37.65
C HIS A 307 13.08 -26.28 -37.31
N PHE A 308 12.84 -24.97 -37.29
CA PHE A 308 13.86 -24.01 -36.85
C PHE A 308 14.25 -24.19 -35.37
N TYR A 309 13.28 -24.51 -34.50
CA TYR A 309 13.57 -24.83 -33.10
C TYR A 309 14.38 -26.12 -32.98
N GLU A 310 14.00 -27.19 -33.69
CA GLU A 310 14.72 -28.48 -33.72
C GLU A 310 16.17 -28.32 -34.18
N GLN A 311 16.39 -27.63 -35.32
CA GLN A 311 17.74 -27.29 -35.79
C GLN A 311 18.53 -26.47 -34.76
N THR A 312 17.87 -25.61 -33.99
CA THR A 312 18.53 -24.80 -32.97
C THR A 312 18.89 -25.63 -31.73
N GLN A 313 18.06 -26.59 -31.32
CA GLN A 313 18.40 -27.52 -30.24
C GLN A 313 19.65 -28.33 -30.58
N LEU A 314 19.73 -28.88 -31.80
CA LEU A 314 20.91 -29.60 -32.28
C LEU A 314 22.17 -28.71 -32.30
N LYS A 315 22.05 -27.42 -32.65
CA LYS A 315 23.16 -26.47 -32.65
C LYS A 315 23.64 -26.10 -31.24
N ILE A 316 22.77 -26.06 -30.24
CA ILE A 316 23.17 -25.74 -28.85
C ILE A 316 23.60 -26.98 -28.06
N GLN A 317 23.33 -28.18 -28.57
CA GLN A 317 23.63 -29.44 -27.87
C GLN A 317 25.10 -29.61 -27.46
N PRO A 318 26.12 -29.30 -28.30
CA PRO A 318 27.52 -29.41 -27.89
C PRO A 318 27.86 -28.55 -26.66
N LEU A 319 27.31 -27.34 -26.61
CA LEU A 319 27.44 -26.44 -25.46
C LEU A 319 26.61 -26.93 -24.25
N ALA A 320 25.47 -27.59 -24.47
CA ALA A 320 24.57 -28.08 -23.42
C ALA A 320 25.10 -29.32 -22.70
N ASP A 321 25.70 -30.25 -23.43
CA ASP A 321 26.10 -31.57 -22.93
C ASP A 321 27.51 -31.57 -22.29
N ASP A 322 28.41 -30.66 -22.72
CA ASP A 322 29.78 -30.54 -22.18
C ASP A 322 29.78 -30.29 -20.65
N PRO A 323 30.31 -31.19 -19.80
CA PRO A 323 30.33 -31.00 -18.35
C PRO A 323 31.24 -29.85 -17.89
N SER A 324 32.32 -29.56 -18.61
CA SER A 324 33.28 -28.51 -18.24
C SER A 324 32.67 -27.11 -18.32
N LEU A 325 31.77 -26.89 -19.28
CA LEU A 325 31.09 -25.61 -19.50
C LEU A 325 29.87 -25.40 -18.58
N PHE A 326 29.61 -26.30 -17.62
CA PHE A 326 28.50 -26.19 -16.67
C PHE A 326 28.47 -24.84 -15.92
N VAL A 327 29.62 -24.35 -15.45
CA VAL A 327 29.71 -23.06 -14.73
C VAL A 327 29.37 -21.90 -15.66
N TYR A 328 29.83 -21.95 -16.92
CA TYR A 328 29.52 -20.95 -17.94
C TYR A 328 28.03 -20.94 -18.29
N ARG A 329 27.41 -22.12 -18.53
CA ARG A 329 25.96 -22.27 -18.73
C ARG A 329 25.15 -21.75 -17.54
N LYS A 330 25.57 -22.06 -16.32
CA LYS A 330 24.93 -21.59 -15.08
C LYS A 330 24.99 -20.06 -14.96
N ASN A 331 26.10 -19.44 -15.35
CA ASN A 331 26.27 -17.99 -15.34
C ASN A 331 25.39 -17.30 -16.41
N LEU A 332 25.38 -17.79 -17.66
CA LEU A 332 24.45 -17.33 -18.70
C LEU A 332 22.99 -17.46 -18.23
N GLY A 333 22.63 -18.63 -17.70
CA GLY A 333 21.29 -18.90 -17.19
C GLY A 333 20.91 -18.02 -16.01
N THR A 334 21.84 -17.64 -15.14
CA THR A 334 21.59 -16.72 -14.03
C THR A 334 21.18 -15.34 -14.54
N VAL A 335 21.89 -14.80 -15.54
CA VAL A 335 21.53 -13.50 -16.16
C VAL A 335 20.14 -13.55 -16.81
N VAL A 336 19.85 -14.60 -17.59
CA VAL A 336 18.53 -14.80 -18.22
C VAL A 336 17.42 -14.93 -17.16
N ASN A 337 17.60 -15.75 -16.12
CA ASN A 337 16.60 -15.93 -15.06
C ASN A 337 16.34 -14.64 -14.28
N VAL A 338 17.37 -13.87 -13.92
CA VAL A 338 17.22 -12.58 -13.20
C VAL A 338 16.45 -11.56 -14.05
N ALA A 339 16.73 -11.51 -15.36
CA ALA A 339 16.10 -10.58 -16.28
C ALA A 339 14.59 -10.82 -16.48
N VAL A 340 14.17 -12.10 -16.49
CA VAL A 340 12.74 -12.47 -16.66
C VAL A 340 11.98 -12.50 -15.32
N SER A 341 12.61 -12.92 -14.22
CA SER A 341 11.92 -13.07 -12.92
C SER A 341 11.71 -11.75 -12.16
N THR A 342 12.62 -10.79 -12.30
CA THR A 342 12.48 -9.49 -11.64
C THR A 342 11.47 -8.65 -12.41
N MET A 343 10.24 -8.43 -11.90
CA MET A 343 9.22 -7.61 -12.57
C MET A 343 8.81 -6.36 -11.79
N SER A 344 8.68 -5.22 -12.47
CA SER A 344 8.06 -4.02 -11.88
C SER A 344 7.23 -3.17 -12.87
N GLY A 345 7.06 -3.61 -14.13
CA GLY A 345 6.11 -3.02 -15.09
C GLY A 345 6.33 -1.53 -15.48
N SER A 346 7.41 -0.90 -15.02
CA SER A 346 7.71 0.51 -15.31
C SER A 346 8.52 0.68 -16.58
N CYS A 347 8.50 1.89 -17.18
CA CYS A 347 9.25 2.18 -18.40
C CYS A 347 10.77 1.96 -18.23
N ALA A 348 11.32 2.41 -17.10
CA ALA A 348 12.74 2.20 -16.77
C ALA A 348 13.08 0.72 -16.55
N TRP A 349 12.15 -0.08 -16.02
CA TRP A 349 12.33 -1.53 -15.91
C TRP A 349 12.29 -2.22 -17.29
N ILE A 350 11.31 -1.89 -18.14
CA ILE A 350 11.23 -2.40 -19.54
C ILE A 350 12.52 -2.09 -20.29
N GLU A 351 13.02 -0.85 -20.16
CA GLU A 351 14.25 -0.40 -20.80
C GLU A 351 15.51 -1.07 -20.22
N ALA A 352 15.60 -1.23 -18.88
CA ALA A 352 16.70 -1.94 -18.26
C ALA A 352 16.76 -3.41 -18.68
N GLN A 353 15.63 -4.12 -18.73
CA GLN A 353 15.60 -5.51 -19.20
C GLN A 353 15.91 -5.62 -20.69
N PHE A 354 15.35 -4.75 -21.53
CA PHE A 354 15.72 -4.71 -22.94
C PHE A 354 17.22 -4.46 -23.11
N ASN A 355 17.81 -3.48 -22.42
CA ASN A 355 19.23 -3.16 -22.55
C ASN A 355 20.13 -4.30 -22.03
N LEU A 356 19.77 -4.94 -20.91
CA LEU A 356 20.49 -6.09 -20.34
C LEU A 356 20.49 -7.30 -21.29
N LEU A 357 19.32 -7.67 -21.81
CA LEU A 357 19.16 -8.80 -22.73
C LEU A 357 19.73 -8.47 -24.11
N HIS A 358 19.63 -7.22 -24.56
CA HIS A 358 20.28 -6.75 -25.77
C HIS A 358 21.80 -6.86 -25.66
N ALA A 359 22.40 -6.43 -24.54
CA ALA A 359 23.83 -6.56 -24.30
C ALA A 359 24.29 -8.03 -24.31
N LEU A 360 23.60 -8.90 -23.56
CA LEU A 360 23.91 -10.34 -23.48
C LEU A 360 23.87 -11.03 -24.85
N LEU A 361 22.77 -10.86 -25.60
CA LEU A 361 22.62 -11.42 -26.94
C LEU A 361 23.54 -10.74 -27.96
N GLY A 362 23.97 -9.51 -27.71
CA GLY A 362 24.83 -8.72 -28.58
C GLY A 362 26.30 -9.13 -28.53
N GLY A 363 26.72 -9.91 -27.52
CA GLY A 363 28.10 -10.31 -27.28
C GLY A 363 28.78 -9.56 -26.13
N ALA A 364 28.19 -8.48 -25.62
CA ALA A 364 28.79 -7.68 -24.58
C ALA A 364 28.98 -8.45 -23.26
N ARG A 365 29.98 -8.05 -22.47
CA ARG A 365 30.25 -8.61 -21.13
C ARG A 365 29.21 -8.07 -20.14
N VAL A 366 28.43 -8.97 -19.56
CA VAL A 366 27.34 -8.68 -18.63
C VAL A 366 27.67 -9.23 -17.24
N ALA A 367 27.39 -8.46 -16.19
CA ALA A 367 27.61 -8.89 -14.81
C ALA A 367 26.60 -9.96 -14.37
N VAL A 368 27.08 -11.00 -13.71
CA VAL A 368 26.27 -12.09 -13.14
C VAL A 368 25.91 -11.70 -11.70
N ALA A 369 24.61 -11.53 -11.45
CA ALA A 369 24.09 -10.97 -10.19
C ALA A 369 24.68 -11.63 -8.93
N ASN A 370 25.01 -10.80 -7.93
CA ASN A 370 25.52 -11.21 -6.61
C ASN A 370 26.81 -12.05 -6.61
N SER A 371 27.57 -12.11 -7.72
CA SER A 371 28.77 -12.95 -7.84
C SER A 371 30.08 -12.20 -8.10
N GLY A 372 30.01 -10.93 -8.54
CA GLY A 372 31.17 -10.18 -9.05
C GLY A 372 31.75 -10.69 -10.39
N THR A 373 31.22 -11.80 -10.94
CA THR A 373 31.69 -12.37 -12.21
C THR A 373 30.99 -11.75 -13.41
N PHE A 374 31.62 -11.84 -14.59
CA PHE A 374 31.07 -11.36 -15.86
C PHE A 374 31.02 -12.50 -16.88
N VAL A 375 29.98 -12.50 -17.72
CA VAL A 375 29.77 -13.49 -18.77
C VAL A 375 29.50 -12.79 -20.12
N THR A 376 29.84 -13.43 -21.23
CA THR A 376 29.63 -12.96 -22.61
C THR A 376 29.22 -14.15 -23.49
N THR A 377 28.47 -13.89 -24.55
CA THR A 377 28.10 -14.89 -25.58
C THR A 377 29.11 -15.00 -26.72
N GLU A 378 30.24 -14.26 -26.70
CA GLU A 378 31.28 -14.33 -27.74
C GLU A 378 32.27 -15.48 -27.52
N GLY A 379 32.32 -16.08 -26.33
CA GLY A 379 33.27 -17.15 -26.00
C GLY A 379 33.02 -18.49 -26.72
N TYR A 380 31.78 -18.73 -27.17
CA TYR A 380 31.36 -19.96 -27.86
C TYR A 380 30.30 -19.60 -28.92
N PRO A 381 30.42 -20.04 -30.19
CA PRO A 381 29.45 -19.71 -31.25
C PRO A 381 27.99 -20.05 -30.90
N GLU A 382 27.79 -21.11 -30.12
CA GLU A 382 26.49 -21.65 -29.72
C GLU A 382 25.83 -20.81 -28.61
N ALA A 383 26.61 -20.03 -27.85
CA ALA A 383 26.14 -19.37 -26.63
C ALA A 383 25.05 -18.33 -26.88
N ARG A 384 25.10 -17.60 -28.00
CA ARG A 384 24.04 -16.67 -28.41
C ARG A 384 22.72 -17.41 -28.68
N ALA A 385 22.76 -18.54 -29.36
CA ALA A 385 21.59 -19.36 -29.64
C ALA A 385 21.04 -20.03 -28.36
N TYR A 386 21.93 -20.51 -27.49
CA TYR A 386 21.59 -21.07 -26.17
C TYR A 386 20.86 -20.04 -25.29
N CYS A 387 21.38 -18.81 -25.20
CA CYS A 387 20.71 -17.71 -24.51
C CYS A 387 19.37 -17.34 -25.14
N ALA A 388 19.26 -17.29 -26.48
CA ALA A 388 18.00 -16.98 -27.15
C ALA A 388 16.93 -18.06 -26.92
N SER A 389 17.31 -19.35 -27.00
CA SER A 389 16.42 -20.48 -26.72
C SER A 389 15.95 -20.48 -25.26
N MET A 390 16.87 -20.32 -24.31
CA MET A 390 16.51 -20.24 -22.88
C MET A 390 15.63 -19.03 -22.59
N LEU A 391 15.90 -17.86 -23.18
CA LEU A 391 15.09 -16.66 -22.98
C LEU A 391 13.66 -16.84 -23.52
N ALA A 392 13.51 -17.50 -24.67
CA ALA A 392 12.20 -17.86 -25.23
C ALA A 392 11.42 -18.77 -24.26
N GLU A 393 12.03 -19.86 -23.78
CA GLU A 393 11.39 -20.76 -22.82
C GLU A 393 11.03 -20.05 -21.52
N LYS A 394 11.92 -19.21 -20.98
CA LYS A 394 11.67 -18.48 -19.73
C LYS A 394 10.52 -17.49 -19.87
N TYR A 395 10.36 -16.79 -20.99
CA TYR A 395 9.19 -15.92 -21.18
C TYR A 395 7.88 -16.70 -21.25
N VAL A 396 7.83 -17.82 -21.97
CA VAL A 396 6.61 -18.63 -22.11
C VAL A 396 6.25 -19.33 -20.79
N HIS A 397 7.23 -19.87 -20.05
CA HIS A 397 6.99 -20.50 -18.75
C HIS A 397 6.68 -19.52 -17.63
N GLN A 398 7.23 -18.30 -17.66
CA GLN A 398 6.89 -17.27 -16.66
C GLN A 398 5.55 -16.58 -16.97
N ALA A 399 5.08 -16.57 -18.21
CA ALA A 399 3.73 -16.10 -18.55
C ALA A 399 2.65 -16.82 -17.75
N ASP A 400 2.75 -18.15 -17.66
CA ASP A 400 1.86 -19.02 -16.89
C ASP A 400 1.71 -18.59 -15.42
N LEU A 401 2.82 -18.33 -14.72
CA LEU A 401 2.79 -17.93 -13.31
C LEU A 401 2.45 -16.45 -13.10
N LEU A 402 2.95 -15.56 -13.97
CA LEU A 402 2.94 -14.12 -13.74
C LEU A 402 1.72 -13.43 -14.37
N ILE A 403 1.32 -13.82 -15.59
CA ILE A 403 0.19 -13.20 -16.31
C ILE A 403 -1.14 -13.82 -15.86
N SER A 404 -1.14 -15.05 -15.37
CA SER A 404 -2.30 -15.65 -14.68
C SER A 404 -2.73 -14.87 -13.44
N ASN A 405 -1.76 -14.39 -12.66
CA ASN A 405 -2.00 -13.78 -11.34
C ASN A 405 -1.92 -12.24 -11.37
N ASN A 406 -1.35 -11.65 -12.42
CA ASN A 406 -1.34 -10.21 -12.67
C ASN A 406 -1.54 -9.94 -14.19
N PRO A 407 -2.80 -9.99 -14.69
CA PRO A 407 -3.10 -9.86 -16.11
C PRO A 407 -2.51 -8.61 -16.80
N PRO A 408 -2.50 -7.41 -16.17
CA PRO A 408 -1.88 -6.22 -16.76
C PRO A 408 -0.38 -6.30 -17.05
N CYS A 409 0.36 -7.26 -16.47
CA CYS A 409 1.79 -7.44 -16.76
C CYS A 409 2.09 -7.98 -18.17
N ALA A 410 1.08 -8.47 -18.91
CA ALA A 410 1.25 -8.95 -20.28
C ALA A 410 1.87 -7.90 -21.22
N PHE A 411 1.45 -6.62 -21.12
CA PHE A 411 1.96 -5.55 -22.00
C PHE A 411 3.42 -5.15 -21.75
N PRO A 412 3.89 -4.95 -20.50
CA PRO A 412 5.31 -4.78 -20.21
C PRO A 412 6.19 -5.92 -20.73
N ILE A 413 5.76 -7.18 -20.55
CA ILE A 413 6.50 -8.36 -21.04
C ILE A 413 6.52 -8.38 -22.57
N ALA A 414 5.36 -8.23 -23.21
CA ALA A 414 5.22 -8.16 -24.67
C ALA A 414 6.08 -7.04 -25.30
N SER A 415 6.19 -5.88 -24.63
CA SER A 415 7.00 -4.75 -25.09
C SER A 415 8.50 -5.11 -25.15
N VAL A 416 9.02 -5.88 -24.18
CA VAL A 416 10.41 -6.35 -24.21
C VAL A 416 10.59 -7.43 -25.30
N ILE A 417 9.64 -8.37 -25.41
CA ILE A 417 9.69 -9.44 -26.43
C ILE A 417 9.69 -8.85 -27.84
N VAL A 418 8.77 -7.93 -28.17
CA VAL A 418 8.70 -7.28 -29.49
C VAL A 418 9.98 -6.49 -29.79
N ALA A 419 10.50 -5.73 -28.83
CA ALA A 419 11.72 -4.95 -29.02
C ALA A 419 12.96 -5.85 -29.23
N LEU A 420 13.06 -6.99 -28.53
CA LEU A 420 14.13 -7.98 -28.76
C LEU A 420 13.96 -8.71 -30.10
N TRP A 421 12.74 -9.10 -30.46
CA TRP A 421 12.42 -9.76 -31.73
C TRP A 421 12.79 -8.87 -32.93
N GLN A 422 12.49 -7.57 -32.89
CA GLN A 422 12.93 -6.62 -33.92
C GLN A 422 14.45 -6.58 -34.12
N LYS A 423 15.25 -6.83 -33.07
CA LYS A 423 16.71 -6.80 -33.14
C LYS A 423 17.36 -8.17 -33.33
N TYR A 424 16.64 -9.23 -32.96
CA TYR A 424 17.06 -10.63 -33.04
C TYR A 424 15.89 -11.49 -33.55
N PRO A 425 15.67 -11.57 -34.87
CA PRO A 425 14.54 -12.30 -35.45
C PRO A 425 14.49 -13.78 -35.03
N ASP A 426 15.64 -14.42 -34.86
CA ASP A 426 15.76 -15.81 -34.42
C ASP A 426 15.23 -16.03 -33.00
N PHE A 427 15.42 -15.08 -32.07
CA PHE A 427 14.79 -15.14 -30.75
C PHE A 427 13.27 -15.13 -30.86
N GLY A 428 12.70 -14.33 -31.77
CA GLY A 428 11.27 -14.29 -32.03
C GLY A 428 10.72 -15.61 -32.60
N ARG A 429 11.46 -16.24 -33.52
CA ARG A 429 11.11 -17.57 -34.07
C ARG A 429 11.17 -18.65 -32.99
N LEU A 430 12.17 -18.62 -32.11
CA LEU A 430 12.26 -19.52 -30.96
C LEU A 430 11.13 -19.28 -29.94
N PHE A 431 10.78 -18.01 -29.69
CA PHE A 431 9.65 -17.65 -28.83
C PHE A 431 8.32 -18.18 -29.38
N LEU A 432 8.06 -18.03 -30.69
CA LEU A 432 6.89 -18.65 -31.32
C LEU A 432 6.92 -20.17 -31.22
N ALA A 433 8.06 -20.82 -31.48
CA ALA A 433 8.15 -22.28 -31.41
C ALA A 433 7.82 -22.83 -30.02
N VAL A 434 8.33 -22.20 -28.94
CA VAL A 434 7.99 -22.62 -27.58
C VAL A 434 6.54 -22.26 -27.22
N LEU A 435 6.05 -21.09 -27.64
CA LEU A 435 4.66 -20.69 -27.40
C LEU A 435 3.67 -21.64 -28.07
N PHE A 436 3.98 -22.10 -29.29
CA PHE A 436 3.18 -23.09 -30.02
C PHE A 436 3.36 -24.52 -29.49
N ARG A 437 4.50 -24.86 -28.87
CA ARG A 437 4.68 -26.13 -28.15
C ARG A 437 3.85 -26.19 -26.87
N GLU A 438 3.78 -25.08 -26.12
CA GLU A 438 3.01 -24.99 -24.88
C GLU A 438 1.50 -24.72 -25.12
N CYS A 439 1.14 -24.14 -26.27
CA CYS A 439 -0.24 -23.86 -26.70
C CYS A 439 -0.37 -23.90 -28.25
N PRO A 440 -0.61 -25.09 -28.85
CA PRO A 440 -0.68 -25.26 -30.31
C PRO A 440 -1.73 -24.39 -31.01
N PHE A 441 -2.81 -24.07 -30.31
CA PHE A 441 -3.93 -23.26 -30.80
C PHE A 441 -3.56 -21.78 -31.09
N LEU A 442 -2.39 -21.32 -30.67
CA LEU A 442 -1.83 -20.01 -31.05
C LEU A 442 -1.15 -20.04 -32.44
N ALA A 443 -0.94 -21.22 -33.02
CA ALA A 443 -0.53 -21.45 -34.41
C ALA A 443 -1.70 -21.80 -35.36
N PRO A 444 -2.94 -21.39 -35.03
CA PRO A 444 -4.22 -22.00 -35.41
C PRO A 444 -4.14 -23.37 -36.08
N PHE A 445 -3.64 -24.34 -35.30
CA PHE A 445 -3.47 -25.71 -35.74
C PHE A 445 -3.99 -26.63 -34.64
N TYR A 446 -4.73 -27.67 -35.04
CA TYR A 446 -5.04 -28.80 -34.18
C TYR A 446 -4.09 -29.96 -34.50
N PRO A 447 -3.27 -30.41 -33.53
CA PRO A 447 -2.56 -31.68 -33.64
C PRO A 447 -3.55 -32.80 -33.96
N ALA A 448 -3.44 -33.37 -35.15
CA ALA A 448 -4.13 -34.62 -35.47
C ALA A 448 -3.60 -35.74 -34.56
N ARG A 449 -4.42 -36.77 -34.32
CA ARG A 449 -3.87 -38.04 -33.83
C ARG A 449 -2.95 -38.60 -34.92
N SER A 450 -1.73 -38.97 -34.56
CA SER A 450 -0.75 -39.50 -35.51
C SER A 450 -1.16 -40.88 -36.04
N GLU A 451 -1.80 -41.68 -35.18
CA GLU A 451 -2.27 -43.03 -35.45
C GLU A 451 -3.63 -43.26 -34.76
N PRO A 452 -4.48 -44.21 -35.24
CA PRO A 452 -5.77 -44.51 -34.60
C PRO A 452 -5.62 -44.93 -33.13
N ASP A 453 -4.61 -45.75 -32.86
CA ASP A 453 -4.32 -46.37 -31.57
C ASP A 453 -3.38 -45.53 -30.68
N GLN A 454 -3.16 -44.25 -31.03
CA GLN A 454 -2.33 -43.35 -30.23
C GLN A 454 -2.86 -43.20 -28.79
N ASP A 455 -1.98 -43.41 -27.82
CA ASP A 455 -2.28 -43.27 -26.39
C ASP A 455 -2.94 -41.91 -26.05
N GLN A 456 -3.95 -41.97 -25.18
CA GLN A 456 -4.69 -40.81 -24.71
C GLN A 456 -3.79 -39.83 -23.93
N ALA A 457 -2.71 -40.30 -23.27
CA ALA A 457 -1.76 -39.38 -22.64
C ALA A 457 -0.87 -38.70 -23.69
N ASP A 458 -0.33 -39.40 -24.69
CA ASP A 458 0.44 -38.77 -25.78
C ASP A 458 -0.38 -37.80 -26.64
N TYR A 459 -1.64 -38.10 -26.93
CA TYR A 459 -2.53 -37.13 -27.58
C TYR A 459 -2.78 -35.89 -26.70
N ARG A 460 -2.95 -36.05 -25.37
CA ARG A 460 -3.03 -34.91 -24.45
C ARG A 460 -1.69 -34.12 -24.41
N ARG A 461 -0.53 -34.78 -24.46
CA ARG A 461 0.78 -34.11 -24.57
C ARG A 461 0.88 -33.28 -25.85
N SER A 462 0.37 -33.76 -26.99
CA SER A 462 0.38 -33.00 -28.25
C SER A 462 -0.53 -31.77 -28.20
N LEU A 463 -1.67 -31.85 -27.49
CA LEU A 463 -2.52 -30.70 -27.14
C LEU A 463 -1.92 -29.78 -26.04
N GLY A 464 -0.67 -30.03 -25.64
CA GLY A 464 0.08 -29.23 -24.69
C GLY A 464 -0.26 -29.43 -23.22
N TYR A 465 -0.99 -30.49 -22.82
CA TYR A 465 -1.23 -30.80 -21.40
C TYR A 465 0.08 -31.23 -20.71
N ARG A 466 0.30 -30.72 -19.50
CA ARG A 466 1.36 -31.17 -18.59
C ARG A 466 0.90 -32.36 -17.77
N PHE A 467 1.87 -33.17 -17.34
CA PHE A 467 1.66 -34.41 -16.60
C PHE A 467 2.46 -34.39 -15.30
N GLY A 468 1.92 -34.98 -14.24
CA GLY A 468 2.57 -35.15 -12.94
C GLY A 468 3.64 -36.24 -12.96
N PRO A 469 4.47 -36.35 -11.90
CA PRO A 469 5.46 -37.42 -11.74
C PRO A 469 4.84 -38.83 -11.68
N ASP A 470 3.55 -38.90 -11.37
CA ASP A 470 2.70 -40.09 -11.31
C ASP A 470 2.04 -40.45 -12.67
N GLY A 471 2.32 -39.67 -13.72
CA GLY A 471 1.68 -39.83 -15.03
C GLY A 471 0.24 -39.31 -15.11
N THR A 472 -0.27 -38.61 -14.10
CA THR A 472 -1.61 -38.00 -14.18
C THR A 472 -1.59 -36.71 -15.02
N PRO A 473 -2.60 -36.45 -15.86
CA PRO A 473 -2.71 -35.17 -16.57
C PRO A 473 -3.12 -34.04 -15.62
N GLU A 474 -2.66 -32.82 -15.89
CA GLU A 474 -3.11 -31.64 -15.14
C GLU A 474 -4.63 -31.41 -15.24
N ARG A 475 -5.25 -30.90 -14.17
CA ARG A 475 -6.71 -30.68 -14.13
C ARG A 475 -7.13 -29.62 -15.15
N GLN A 476 -8.29 -29.82 -15.77
CA GLN A 476 -8.81 -28.96 -16.85
C GLN A 476 -8.82 -27.45 -16.51
N ILE A 477 -9.23 -27.09 -15.29
CA ILE A 477 -9.22 -25.69 -14.82
C ILE A 477 -7.79 -25.10 -14.76
N VAL A 478 -6.78 -25.90 -14.40
CA VAL A 478 -5.36 -25.49 -14.35
C VAL A 478 -4.82 -25.31 -15.77
N TYR A 479 -5.10 -26.28 -16.65
CA TYR A 479 -4.79 -26.21 -18.08
C TYR A 479 -5.39 -24.94 -18.73
N LEU A 480 -6.69 -24.70 -18.55
CA LEU A 480 -7.38 -23.53 -19.12
C LEU A 480 -6.85 -22.22 -18.55
N LYS A 481 -6.47 -22.16 -17.26
CA LYS A 481 -5.82 -20.97 -16.65
C LYS A 481 -4.48 -20.66 -17.33
N ARG A 482 -3.67 -21.70 -17.62
CA ARG A 482 -2.41 -21.57 -18.37
C ARG A 482 -2.63 -21.15 -19.82
N MET A 483 -3.57 -21.78 -20.53
CA MET A 483 -3.97 -21.38 -21.90
C MET A 483 -4.39 -19.91 -21.97
N ALA A 484 -5.18 -19.44 -20.99
CA ALA A 484 -5.61 -18.05 -20.89
C ALA A 484 -4.43 -17.07 -20.74
N ALA A 485 -3.43 -17.40 -19.90
CA ALA A 485 -2.25 -16.56 -19.71
C ALA A 485 -1.36 -16.48 -20.99
N LEU A 486 -1.20 -17.60 -21.70
CA LEU A 486 -0.46 -17.65 -22.97
C LEU A 486 -1.17 -16.86 -24.08
N ALA A 487 -2.49 -17.01 -24.21
CA ALA A 487 -3.31 -16.22 -25.13
C ALA A 487 -3.28 -14.71 -24.80
N ARG A 488 -3.27 -14.35 -23.51
CA ARG A 488 -3.15 -12.97 -23.07
C ARG A 488 -1.80 -12.36 -23.43
N LEU A 489 -0.71 -13.12 -23.30
CA LEU A 489 0.62 -12.68 -23.77
C LEU A 489 0.65 -12.53 -25.29
N TYR A 490 0.12 -13.49 -26.04
CA TYR A 490 0.04 -13.44 -27.51
C TYR A 490 -0.74 -12.20 -27.99
N GLY A 491 -1.93 -11.97 -27.43
CA GLY A 491 -2.74 -10.78 -27.72
C GLY A 491 -2.04 -9.48 -27.36
N ALA A 492 -1.27 -9.44 -26.26
CA ALA A 492 -0.48 -8.27 -25.88
C ALA A 492 0.74 -8.03 -26.81
N ILE A 493 1.32 -9.08 -27.40
CA ILE A 493 2.37 -8.98 -28.43
C ILE A 493 1.79 -8.43 -29.72
N VAL A 494 0.70 -9.04 -30.23
CA VAL A 494 -0.06 -8.59 -31.41
C VAL A 494 -0.50 -7.12 -31.29
N ALA A 495 -0.85 -6.67 -30.08
CA ALA A 495 -1.33 -5.32 -29.80
C ALA A 495 -0.24 -4.33 -29.35
N SER A 496 1.03 -4.74 -29.24
CA SER A 496 2.10 -3.87 -28.74
C SER A 496 2.45 -2.71 -29.68
N ASN A 497 3.18 -1.72 -29.15
CA ASN A 497 3.74 -0.63 -29.94
C ASN A 497 5.24 -0.84 -30.12
N LEU A 498 5.76 -0.45 -31.29
CA LEU A 498 7.19 -0.48 -31.57
C LEU A 498 7.92 0.62 -30.81
N ARG A 499 9.22 0.41 -30.55
CA ARG A 499 10.06 1.38 -29.83
C ARG A 499 10.21 2.65 -30.66
N LYS A 500 10.03 3.83 -30.05
CA LYS A 500 10.38 5.13 -30.68
C LYS A 500 11.78 5.06 -31.29
N GLY A 501 11.93 5.62 -32.49
CA GLY A 501 13.14 5.47 -33.31
C GLY A 501 13.10 4.31 -34.32
N THR A 502 12.11 3.41 -34.25
CA THR A 502 11.88 2.35 -35.25
C THR A 502 10.79 2.70 -36.28
N ALA A 503 10.46 3.99 -36.42
CA ALA A 503 9.42 4.45 -37.34
C ALA A 503 9.76 4.06 -38.79
N GLY A 504 8.87 3.31 -39.43
CA GLY A 504 9.06 2.74 -40.77
C GLY A 504 9.51 1.28 -40.81
N LEU A 505 9.92 0.68 -39.68
CA LEU A 505 10.12 -0.77 -39.60
C LEU A 505 8.78 -1.50 -39.41
N PRO A 506 8.58 -2.69 -40.02
CA PRO A 506 7.40 -3.51 -39.78
C PRO A 506 7.36 -4.03 -38.34
N HIS A 507 6.15 -4.33 -37.84
CA HIS A 507 5.99 -5.04 -36.58
C HIS A 507 6.30 -6.52 -36.80
N PRO A 508 7.12 -7.17 -35.95
CA PRO A 508 7.60 -8.53 -36.22
C PRO A 508 6.49 -9.59 -36.14
N HIS A 509 5.41 -9.30 -35.40
CA HIS A 509 4.21 -10.14 -35.27
C HIS A 509 3.00 -9.25 -34.92
N GLY A 510 2.56 -8.42 -35.88
CA GLY A 510 1.61 -7.33 -35.66
C GLY A 510 0.13 -7.71 -35.69
N LEU A 511 -0.72 -6.69 -35.85
CA LEU A 511 -2.18 -6.83 -35.91
C LEU A 511 -2.62 -7.75 -37.07
N GLU A 512 -1.84 -7.80 -38.16
CA GLU A 512 -2.05 -8.68 -39.29
C GLU A 512 -1.93 -10.17 -38.93
N PHE A 513 -1.06 -10.53 -37.98
CA PHE A 513 -0.99 -11.88 -37.43
C PHE A 513 -2.17 -12.14 -36.48
N GLY A 514 -2.63 -11.14 -35.72
CA GLY A 514 -3.87 -11.23 -34.94
C GLY A 514 -5.11 -11.44 -35.81
N TRP A 515 -5.17 -10.78 -36.97
CA TRP A 515 -6.24 -10.94 -37.96
C TRP A 515 -6.20 -12.33 -38.59
N ARG A 516 -5.04 -12.77 -39.06
CA ARG A 516 -4.81 -14.14 -39.56
C ARG A 516 -5.21 -15.17 -38.50
N TRP A 517 -4.83 -14.96 -37.24
CA TRP A 517 -5.15 -15.84 -36.11
C TRP A 517 -6.67 -15.99 -35.90
N ILE A 518 -7.40 -14.88 -35.72
CA ILE A 518 -8.83 -14.96 -35.44
C ILE A 518 -9.62 -15.50 -36.64
N CYS A 519 -9.25 -15.17 -37.87
CA CYS A 519 -9.89 -15.73 -39.06
C CYS A 519 -9.64 -17.24 -39.19
N ALA A 520 -8.43 -17.73 -38.91
CA ALA A 520 -8.14 -19.16 -38.95
C ALA A 520 -8.87 -19.93 -37.85
N VAL A 521 -8.90 -19.43 -36.60
CA VAL A 521 -9.69 -20.02 -35.51
C VAL A 521 -11.18 -20.10 -35.85
N LEU A 522 -11.75 -19.04 -36.43
CA LEU A 522 -13.16 -19.00 -36.83
C LEU A 522 -13.51 -19.94 -38.01
N ASN A 523 -12.53 -20.39 -38.78
CA ASN A 523 -12.70 -21.34 -39.89
C ASN A 523 -12.48 -22.80 -39.47
N MET A 524 -11.96 -23.06 -38.26
CA MET A 524 -11.79 -24.41 -37.72
C MET A 524 -13.02 -24.87 -36.92
N THR A 525 -13.20 -26.18 -36.79
CA THR A 525 -14.20 -26.78 -35.88
C THR A 525 -13.92 -26.35 -34.43
N PRO A 526 -14.89 -25.79 -33.69
CA PRO A 526 -14.63 -25.24 -32.36
C PRO A 526 -14.42 -26.31 -31.27
N LEU A 527 -13.33 -26.19 -30.51
CA LEU A 527 -13.13 -26.91 -29.24
C LEU A 527 -13.70 -26.05 -28.09
N ALA A 528 -14.79 -26.49 -27.46
CA ALA A 528 -15.63 -25.71 -26.54
C ALA A 528 -14.88 -24.74 -25.61
N ASP A 529 -14.24 -25.27 -24.57
CA ASP A 529 -13.67 -24.46 -23.50
C ASP A 529 -12.34 -23.81 -23.90
N ILE A 530 -11.58 -24.46 -24.78
CA ILE A 530 -10.30 -23.97 -25.31
C ILE A 530 -10.53 -22.76 -26.21
N CYS A 531 -11.29 -22.90 -27.29
CA CYS A 531 -11.53 -21.79 -28.23
C CYS A 531 -12.22 -20.61 -27.54
N ALA A 532 -13.20 -20.87 -26.66
CA ALA A 532 -13.87 -19.81 -25.91
C ALA A 532 -12.89 -19.04 -24.98
N THR A 533 -11.98 -19.74 -24.31
CA THR A 533 -10.93 -19.13 -23.47
C THR A 533 -9.98 -18.27 -24.32
N LEU A 534 -9.41 -18.84 -25.39
CA LEU A 534 -8.42 -18.17 -26.23
C LEU A 534 -9.00 -16.93 -26.93
N LEU A 535 -10.20 -17.05 -27.51
CA LEU A 535 -10.89 -15.94 -28.16
C LEU A 535 -11.20 -14.81 -27.18
N THR A 536 -11.64 -15.14 -25.96
CA THR A 536 -11.89 -14.14 -24.90
C THR A 536 -10.63 -13.33 -24.60
N GLU A 537 -9.50 -13.99 -24.35
CA GLU A 537 -8.27 -13.31 -23.91
C GLU A 537 -7.58 -12.53 -25.06
N VAL A 538 -7.57 -13.07 -26.29
CA VAL A 538 -7.04 -12.32 -27.45
C VAL A 538 -7.91 -11.12 -27.78
N LEU A 539 -9.24 -11.20 -27.69
CA LEU A 539 -10.13 -10.06 -27.88
C LEU A 539 -9.96 -8.99 -26.78
N LEU A 540 -9.77 -9.39 -25.52
CA LEU A 540 -9.52 -8.47 -24.41
C LEU A 540 -8.18 -7.72 -24.53
N MET A 541 -7.18 -8.29 -25.21
CA MET A 541 -5.84 -7.67 -25.36
C MET A 541 -5.65 -6.95 -26.71
N ALA A 542 -6.15 -7.52 -27.81
CA ALA A 542 -5.94 -6.98 -29.16
C ALA A 542 -7.18 -6.31 -29.78
N GLY A 543 -8.39 -6.68 -29.33
CA GLY A 543 -9.65 -6.28 -29.97
C GLY A 543 -9.81 -4.77 -30.15
N HIS A 544 -9.43 -3.96 -29.16
CA HIS A 544 -9.43 -2.50 -29.26
C HIS A 544 -8.57 -1.98 -30.42
N ARG A 545 -7.35 -2.51 -30.60
CA ARG A 545 -6.46 -2.07 -31.68
C ARG A 545 -6.87 -2.64 -33.03
N MET A 546 -7.38 -3.87 -33.08
CA MET A 546 -7.95 -4.47 -34.29
C MET A 546 -9.19 -3.70 -34.78
N TRP A 547 -10.07 -3.26 -33.86
CA TRP A 547 -11.22 -2.42 -34.17
C TRP A 547 -10.78 -1.08 -34.76
N HIS A 548 -9.80 -0.40 -34.17
CA HIS A 548 -9.27 0.87 -34.70
C HIS A 548 -8.48 0.72 -36.02
N CYS A 549 -7.88 -0.44 -36.29
CA CYS A 549 -7.10 -0.70 -37.50
C CYS A 549 -7.98 -1.12 -38.69
N TYR A 550 -8.97 -2.00 -38.46
CA TYR A 550 -9.74 -2.66 -39.52
C TYR A 550 -11.22 -2.22 -39.60
N GLY A 551 -11.70 -1.44 -38.63
CA GLY A 551 -13.05 -0.87 -38.61
C GLY A 551 -14.15 -1.90 -38.84
N ASP A 552 -15.04 -1.61 -39.78
CA ASP A 552 -16.21 -2.43 -40.11
C ASP A 552 -15.86 -3.87 -40.52
N GLN A 553 -14.65 -4.12 -41.03
CA GLN A 553 -14.22 -5.49 -41.34
C GLN A 553 -14.04 -6.32 -40.05
N PHE A 554 -13.56 -5.71 -38.97
CA PHE A 554 -13.49 -6.37 -37.66
C PHE A 554 -14.88 -6.52 -37.03
N VAL A 555 -15.78 -5.55 -37.24
CA VAL A 555 -17.20 -5.68 -36.82
C VAL A 555 -17.88 -6.86 -37.53
N LYS A 556 -17.57 -7.12 -38.81
CA LYS A 556 -18.02 -8.32 -39.52
C LYS A 556 -17.45 -9.61 -38.93
N VAL A 557 -16.16 -9.65 -38.56
CA VAL A 557 -15.54 -10.80 -37.89
C VAL A 557 -16.21 -11.08 -36.53
N LEU A 558 -16.42 -10.05 -35.71
CA LEU A 558 -17.13 -10.17 -34.43
C LEU A 558 -18.58 -10.63 -34.60
N ARG A 559 -19.24 -10.24 -35.70
CA ARG A 559 -20.57 -10.74 -36.06
C ARG A 559 -20.56 -12.23 -36.38
N VAL A 560 -19.62 -12.69 -37.22
CA VAL A 560 -19.47 -14.14 -37.53
C VAL A 560 -19.17 -14.94 -36.26
N LEU A 561 -18.31 -14.42 -35.39
CA LEU A 561 -18.04 -15.02 -34.08
C LEU A 561 -19.31 -15.18 -33.23
N TYR A 562 -20.08 -14.10 -33.06
CA TYR A 562 -21.29 -14.11 -32.22
C TYR A 562 -22.47 -14.88 -32.83
N GLU A 563 -22.75 -14.71 -34.13
CA GLU A 563 -23.96 -15.23 -34.79
C GLU A 563 -23.78 -16.65 -35.35
N LYS A 564 -22.54 -17.13 -35.55
CA LYS A 564 -22.26 -18.47 -36.12
C LYS A 564 -21.36 -19.32 -35.22
N TYR A 565 -20.18 -18.81 -34.88
CA TYR A 565 -19.16 -19.64 -34.20
C TYR A 565 -19.52 -19.98 -32.75
N VAL A 566 -20.02 -19.01 -31.97
CA VAL A 566 -20.43 -19.27 -30.58
C VAL A 566 -21.61 -20.25 -30.47
N PRO A 567 -22.64 -20.21 -31.34
CA PRO A 567 -23.63 -21.29 -31.46
C PRO A 567 -23.07 -22.67 -31.83
N MET A 568 -21.92 -22.74 -32.53
CA MET A 568 -21.27 -24.01 -32.89
C MET A 568 -20.40 -24.60 -31.78
N LEU A 569 -20.13 -23.88 -30.68
CA LEU A 569 -19.35 -24.40 -29.55
C LEU A 569 -20.07 -25.60 -28.90
N PRO A 570 -19.43 -26.79 -28.79
CA PRO A 570 -20.04 -27.94 -28.11
C PRO A 570 -20.20 -27.72 -26.59
N LYS A 571 -20.93 -28.62 -25.92
CA LYS A 571 -21.17 -28.57 -24.46
C LYS A 571 -19.89 -28.93 -23.66
N GLY A 572 -19.12 -27.91 -23.26
CA GLY A 572 -18.01 -28.01 -22.30
C GLY A 572 -18.43 -27.69 -20.85
N GLU A 573 -17.48 -27.25 -20.02
CA GLU A 573 -17.69 -26.77 -18.64
C GLU A 573 -18.59 -25.51 -18.55
N GLY A 574 -18.94 -24.91 -19.68
CA GLY A 574 -19.94 -23.84 -19.80
C GLY A 574 -19.45 -22.45 -19.42
N TRP A 575 -18.65 -22.33 -18.35
CA TRP A 575 -18.11 -21.04 -17.89
C TRP A 575 -17.26 -20.28 -18.93
N PRO A 576 -16.42 -20.92 -19.79
CA PRO A 576 -15.63 -20.20 -20.79
C PRO A 576 -16.51 -19.63 -21.89
N LYS A 577 -17.50 -20.42 -22.36
CA LYS A 577 -18.50 -19.98 -23.32
C LYS A 577 -19.31 -18.81 -22.76
N ALA A 578 -19.82 -18.91 -21.53
CA ALA A 578 -20.57 -17.83 -20.88
C ALA A 578 -19.74 -16.54 -20.72
N ARG A 579 -18.43 -16.66 -20.48
CA ARG A 579 -17.50 -15.51 -20.40
C ARG A 579 -17.28 -14.84 -21.77
N LEU A 580 -17.19 -15.63 -22.84
CA LEU A 580 -17.14 -15.13 -24.22
C LEU A 580 -18.48 -14.48 -24.65
N ASP A 581 -19.61 -15.13 -24.38
CA ASP A 581 -20.96 -14.58 -24.62
C ASP A 581 -21.13 -13.21 -23.94
N ARG A 582 -20.76 -13.12 -22.65
CA ARG A 582 -20.83 -11.86 -21.88
C ARG A 582 -19.93 -10.75 -22.47
N LEU A 583 -18.74 -11.10 -22.96
CA LEU A 583 -17.85 -10.15 -23.63
C LEU A 583 -18.46 -9.64 -24.93
N LEU A 584 -18.95 -10.52 -25.80
CA LEU A 584 -19.55 -10.16 -27.09
C LEU A 584 -20.85 -9.35 -26.91
N LEU A 585 -21.67 -9.70 -25.91
CA LEU A 585 -22.84 -8.92 -25.52
C LEU A 585 -22.46 -7.51 -25.05
N LYS A 586 -21.42 -7.36 -24.21
CA LYS A 586 -20.93 -6.04 -23.80
C LYS A 586 -20.49 -5.18 -24.99
N ILE A 587 -19.72 -5.76 -25.90
CA ILE A 587 -19.24 -5.08 -27.12
C ILE A 587 -20.42 -4.67 -28.03
N LYS A 588 -21.42 -5.54 -28.17
CA LYS A 588 -22.64 -5.28 -28.95
C LYS A 588 -23.52 -4.18 -28.36
N VAL A 589 -23.58 -4.06 -27.03
CA VAL A 589 -24.37 -3.03 -26.31
C VAL A 589 -23.63 -1.69 -26.27
N GLU A 590 -22.32 -1.67 -26.04
CA GLU A 590 -21.55 -0.42 -25.96
C GLU A 590 -21.07 0.12 -27.32
N GLY A 591 -21.14 -0.68 -28.39
CA GLY A 591 -20.69 -0.29 -29.73
C GLY A 591 -19.18 -0.09 -29.86
N ARG A 592 -18.38 -0.63 -28.92
CA ARG A 592 -16.94 -0.44 -28.80
C ARG A 592 -16.27 -1.59 -28.06
N ILE A 593 -14.95 -1.68 -28.16
CA ILE A 593 -14.11 -2.50 -27.27
C ILE A 593 -13.33 -1.56 -26.34
N GLU A 594 -13.26 -1.88 -25.06
CA GLU A 594 -12.50 -1.10 -24.07
C GLU A 594 -10.99 -1.21 -24.29
N THR A 595 -10.24 -0.15 -23.95
CA THR A 595 -8.78 -0.19 -24.01
C THR A 595 -8.22 -1.18 -22.98
N PRO A 596 -7.36 -2.15 -23.37
CA PRO A 596 -6.85 -3.17 -22.46
C PRO A 596 -6.11 -2.59 -21.25
N ILE A 597 -6.33 -3.17 -20.07
CA ILE A 597 -5.61 -2.79 -18.84
C ILE A 597 -4.13 -3.17 -19.02
N GLY A 598 -3.24 -2.23 -18.72
CA GLY A 598 -1.79 -2.36 -18.96
C GLY A 598 -1.33 -1.83 -20.32
N MET A 599 -2.22 -1.60 -21.31
CA MET A 599 -1.81 -1.15 -22.64
C MET A 599 -1.06 0.19 -22.59
N VAL A 600 0.11 0.19 -23.25
CA VAL A 600 1.10 1.27 -23.25
C VAL A 600 0.73 2.32 -24.32
N GLY A 601 0.42 3.53 -23.88
CA GLY A 601 0.02 4.63 -24.77
C GLY A 601 1.20 5.20 -25.57
N GLU A 602 0.91 5.79 -26.73
CA GLU A 602 1.89 6.17 -27.78
C GLU A 602 2.99 7.14 -27.31
N GLY A 603 2.73 7.95 -26.28
CA GLY A 603 3.76 8.79 -25.65
C GLY A 603 4.84 8.02 -24.88
N PHE A 604 4.63 6.73 -24.56
CA PHE A 604 5.37 5.95 -23.56
C PHE A 604 6.37 4.97 -24.21
N CYS A 605 7.24 5.48 -25.06
CA CYS A 605 8.38 4.69 -25.57
C CYS A 605 9.70 5.45 -25.38
N ILE A 606 10.76 4.64 -25.30
CA ILE A 606 12.13 4.94 -24.87
C ILE A 606 12.77 6.14 -25.60
N VAL A 607 13.54 6.93 -24.86
CA VAL A 607 14.35 8.05 -25.38
C VAL A 607 15.78 7.59 -25.58
N VAL A 608 16.14 7.25 -26.83
CA VAL A 608 17.55 7.22 -27.22
C VAL A 608 18.01 8.66 -27.39
N VAL A 609 19.03 9.09 -26.65
CA VAL A 609 19.58 10.44 -26.76
C VAL A 609 20.45 10.53 -28.02
N VAL A 610 19.85 11.00 -29.12
CA VAL A 610 20.59 11.55 -30.26
C VAL A 610 20.56 13.07 -30.14
N VAL A 611 21.73 13.69 -29.99
CA VAL A 611 21.85 15.13 -29.84
C VAL A 611 21.76 15.80 -31.20
N GLN A 612 20.66 16.50 -31.47
CA GLN A 612 20.61 17.50 -32.54
C GLN A 612 19.73 18.68 -32.13
N TRP A 613 20.27 19.89 -32.32
CA TRP A 613 19.58 21.15 -32.12
C TRP A 613 18.69 21.47 -33.33
N GLN A 614 17.45 21.90 -33.09
CA GLN A 614 16.82 22.96 -33.88
C GLN A 614 15.66 23.60 -33.12
N ASN A 615 15.56 24.93 -33.22
CA ASN A 615 14.43 25.69 -32.69
C ASN A 615 13.23 25.54 -33.63
N HIS A 616 12.01 25.57 -33.10
CA HIS A 616 10.91 26.37 -33.68
C HIS A 616 9.84 26.66 -32.61
N ALA A 617 9.09 27.74 -32.82
CA ALA A 617 8.25 28.35 -31.79
C ALA A 617 6.74 28.15 -32.02
N ALA A 618 6.01 28.15 -30.90
CA ALA A 618 4.60 28.48 -30.71
C ALA A 618 3.62 28.45 -31.91
N ALA A 619 2.65 27.55 -31.81
CA ALA A 619 1.28 27.84 -32.22
C ALA A 619 0.31 27.29 -31.16
N ALA A 620 -0.66 28.10 -30.74
CA ALA A 620 -1.72 27.69 -29.82
C ALA A 620 -3.07 28.18 -30.35
N SER A 621 -4.02 27.26 -30.48
CA SER A 621 -5.44 27.58 -30.72
C SER A 621 -6.28 26.87 -29.65
N SER A 622 -7.48 27.40 -29.39
CA SER A 622 -8.26 27.05 -28.21
C SER A 622 -9.67 26.59 -28.54
N SER A 623 -10.25 25.77 -27.66
CA SER A 623 -11.65 25.93 -27.30
C SER A 623 -11.87 25.60 -25.82
N ARG A 624 -12.98 26.08 -25.26
CA ARG A 624 -13.29 26.06 -23.82
C ARG A 624 -14.36 25.01 -23.50
N SER A 625 -14.20 24.32 -22.37
CA SER A 625 -15.32 23.70 -21.64
C SER A 625 -15.17 23.93 -20.14
N THR A 626 -16.29 24.18 -19.46
CA THR A 626 -16.30 24.94 -18.19
C THR A 626 -16.25 24.03 -16.96
N ILE A 627 -15.09 23.94 -16.31
CA ILE A 627 -14.95 23.46 -14.92
C ILE A 627 -14.02 24.43 -14.18
N PHE A 628 -14.46 24.97 -13.05
CA PHE A 628 -13.64 25.81 -12.17
C PHE A 628 -12.49 25.00 -11.56
N ARG A 629 -11.27 25.21 -12.04
CA ARG A 629 -10.04 24.70 -11.39
C ARG A 629 -9.42 25.81 -10.55
N TYR A 630 -9.21 25.56 -9.25
CA TYR A 630 -8.52 26.53 -8.39
C TYR A 630 -7.01 26.58 -8.69
N SER A 631 -6.38 27.75 -8.54
CA SER A 631 -4.96 27.95 -8.88
C SER A 631 -4.03 27.16 -7.96
N SER A 632 -3.22 26.27 -8.53
CA SER A 632 -2.11 25.60 -7.85
C SER A 632 -0.85 26.46 -7.69
N LYS A 633 -0.82 27.66 -8.29
CA LYS A 633 0.21 28.68 -8.03
C LYS A 633 -0.20 29.51 -6.80
N PRO A 634 0.65 29.65 -5.77
CA PRO A 634 0.39 30.56 -4.65
C PRO A 634 0.44 32.03 -5.11
N PRO A 635 -0.14 32.96 -4.33
CA PRO A 635 0.08 34.39 -4.51
C PRO A 635 1.56 34.75 -4.26
N SER A 636 2.14 35.62 -5.07
CA SER A 636 3.55 36.01 -4.96
C SER A 636 3.78 37.06 -3.89
N THR A 637 4.54 36.73 -2.84
CA THR A 637 5.03 37.67 -1.82
C THR A 637 6.55 37.59 -1.71
N VAL A 638 7.20 38.77 -1.79
CA VAL A 638 8.65 39.03 -1.63
C VAL A 638 9.57 38.59 -2.80
N ARG A 639 10.62 39.39 -3.05
CA ARG A 639 11.66 39.16 -4.07
C ARG A 639 12.68 38.11 -3.60
N THR A 640 12.98 37.14 -4.46
CA THR A 640 14.27 36.42 -4.47
C THR A 640 14.80 36.32 -5.91
N VAL A 641 16.12 36.16 -6.05
CA VAL A 641 16.84 36.12 -7.34
C VAL A 641 16.39 34.89 -8.16
N PRO A 642 16.25 34.99 -9.51
CA PRO A 642 15.93 33.83 -10.34
C PRO A 642 16.98 32.72 -10.16
N PRO A 643 16.57 31.46 -9.93
CA PRO A 643 17.50 30.35 -9.78
C PRO A 643 18.15 29.99 -11.12
N PRO A 644 19.39 29.47 -11.13
CA PRO A 644 19.94 28.81 -12.31
C PRO A 644 19.05 27.62 -12.72
N HIS A 645 18.96 27.38 -14.02
CA HIS A 645 17.91 26.59 -14.66
C HIS A 645 17.68 25.20 -14.05
N THR A 646 16.65 25.10 -13.21
CA THR A 646 16.11 23.82 -12.71
C THR A 646 14.62 23.76 -13.01
N HIS A 647 14.24 22.99 -14.04
CA HIS A 647 12.87 22.92 -14.57
C HIS A 647 11.91 22.08 -13.69
N SER A 648 11.97 22.27 -12.37
CA SER A 648 11.18 21.57 -11.34
C SER A 648 9.73 22.09 -11.23
N SER A 649 9.10 22.36 -12.37
CA SER A 649 7.67 22.67 -12.43
C SER A 649 6.85 21.41 -12.16
N LEU A 650 6.09 21.40 -11.07
CA LEU A 650 5.07 20.37 -10.80
C LEU A 650 3.94 20.45 -11.85
N GLN A 651 4.18 19.85 -13.02
CA GLN A 651 3.08 19.41 -13.88
C GLN A 651 2.25 18.38 -13.12
N ILE A 652 0.92 18.51 -13.17
CA ILE A 652 0.01 17.61 -12.48
C ILE A 652 -0.04 16.29 -13.26
N ILE A 653 0.82 15.35 -12.86
CA ILE A 653 0.92 14.01 -13.47
C ILE A 653 -0.39 13.26 -13.21
N ARG A 654 -1.13 12.91 -14.27
CA ARG A 654 -2.17 11.87 -14.22
C ARG A 654 -1.50 10.50 -14.02
N MET A 655 -1.23 10.14 -12.77
CA MET A 655 -0.56 8.88 -12.43
C MET A 655 -1.50 7.68 -12.61
N ARG A 656 -1.08 6.69 -13.42
CA ARG A 656 -1.65 5.33 -13.41
C ARG A 656 -1.07 4.57 -12.21
N ARG A 657 -1.85 3.62 -11.66
CA ARG A 657 -1.59 2.96 -10.37
C ARG A 657 -0.22 2.28 -10.26
N SER A 658 0.28 1.66 -11.33
CA SER A 658 1.60 1.02 -11.40
C SER A 658 2.80 1.98 -11.26
N SER A 659 2.57 3.30 -11.24
CA SER A 659 3.65 4.29 -11.05
C SER A 659 3.99 4.57 -9.58
N TRP A 660 3.21 4.04 -8.63
CA TRP A 660 3.32 4.41 -7.21
C TRP A 660 4.43 3.69 -6.46
N GLU A 661 4.53 2.37 -6.61
CA GLU A 661 5.54 1.57 -5.90
C GLU A 661 6.92 1.69 -6.57
N THR A 662 6.99 1.53 -7.90
CA THR A 662 8.26 1.51 -8.66
C THR A 662 8.99 2.85 -8.74
N ARG A 663 8.34 3.99 -8.41
CA ARG A 663 9.00 5.31 -8.33
C ARG A 663 9.38 5.72 -6.91
N MET A 664 9.11 4.86 -5.93
CA MET A 664 9.36 5.11 -4.50
C MET A 664 10.42 4.16 -3.91
N THR A 665 10.79 3.11 -4.63
CA THR A 665 12.19 2.64 -4.64
C THR A 665 13.05 3.63 -5.44
N PRO A 666 14.18 4.13 -4.90
CA PRO A 666 15.16 4.86 -5.72
C PRO A 666 15.89 3.85 -6.63
N PRO A 667 16.59 4.33 -7.68
CA PRO A 667 17.80 3.65 -8.12
C PRO A 667 18.85 3.84 -7.01
N TRP A 668 19.04 2.84 -6.15
CA TRP A 668 20.22 2.81 -5.26
C TRP A 668 21.45 2.57 -6.14
N GLU A 669 22.29 3.59 -6.27
CA GLU A 669 23.56 3.48 -6.99
C GLU A 669 24.64 2.87 -6.09
N PHE A 670 24.45 2.91 -4.76
CA PHE A 670 25.36 2.32 -3.77
C PHE A 670 24.63 1.52 -2.67
N GLU A 671 25.26 0.44 -2.19
CA GLU A 671 24.72 -0.47 -1.16
C GLU A 671 24.30 0.26 0.13
N GLY A 672 25.05 1.30 0.52
CA GLY A 672 24.76 2.11 1.72
C GLY A 672 23.44 2.90 1.65
N GLU A 673 22.92 3.21 0.46
CA GLU A 673 21.61 3.87 0.32
C GLU A 673 20.45 2.92 0.63
N LYS A 674 20.61 1.66 0.21
CA LYS A 674 19.71 0.54 0.51
C LYS A 674 19.76 0.20 2.01
N GLU A 675 20.93 0.24 2.65
CA GLU A 675 21.05 0.16 4.12
C GLU A 675 20.37 1.35 4.82
N MET A 676 20.58 2.58 4.36
CA MET A 676 19.96 3.78 4.92
C MET A 676 18.43 3.72 4.82
N PHE A 677 17.88 3.32 3.67
CA PHE A 677 16.45 3.10 3.47
C PHE A 677 15.92 2.02 4.41
N ASN A 678 16.62 0.89 4.56
CA ASN A 678 16.25 -0.18 5.48
C ASN A 678 16.32 0.27 6.96
N LEU A 679 17.26 1.14 7.33
CA LEU A 679 17.38 1.71 8.68
C LEU A 679 16.25 2.70 8.99
N ILE A 680 15.92 3.58 8.03
CA ILE A 680 14.78 4.50 8.10
C ILE A 680 13.48 3.68 8.24
N PHE A 681 13.30 2.65 7.41
CA PHE A 681 12.10 1.81 7.42
C PHE A 681 11.96 1.01 8.72
N LYS A 682 13.03 0.34 9.20
CA LYS A 682 13.03 -0.39 10.49
C LYS A 682 12.67 0.50 11.69
N LYS A 683 12.97 1.80 11.65
CA LYS A 683 12.60 2.77 12.71
C LYS A 683 11.29 3.53 12.43
N TRP A 684 10.68 3.37 11.26
CA TRP A 684 9.45 4.10 10.89
C TRP A 684 8.25 3.72 11.78
N HIS A 685 8.11 2.42 12.11
CA HIS A 685 7.11 1.91 13.05
C HIS A 685 7.32 2.34 14.52
N GLN A 686 8.45 2.99 14.83
CA GLN A 686 8.67 3.66 16.11
C GLN A 686 8.30 5.15 16.00
N ALA A 687 8.54 5.78 14.85
CA ALA A 687 8.23 7.19 14.61
C ALA A 687 6.72 7.49 14.52
N ASP A 688 5.94 6.67 13.81
CA ASP A 688 4.49 6.86 13.70
C ASP A 688 3.77 6.66 15.06
N LEU A 689 4.21 5.67 15.85
CA LEU A 689 3.76 5.43 17.21
C LEU A 689 4.16 6.57 18.17
N LEU A 690 5.40 7.07 18.06
CA LEU A 690 5.91 8.18 18.87
C LEU A 690 5.15 9.49 18.60
N ILE A 691 4.88 9.82 17.34
CA ILE A 691 4.13 11.02 16.95
C ILE A 691 2.62 10.87 17.23
N SER A 692 2.10 9.64 17.26
CA SER A 692 0.75 9.35 17.74
C SER A 692 0.61 9.61 19.24
N ASN A 693 1.57 9.15 20.05
CA ASN A 693 1.54 9.23 21.51
C ASN A 693 2.02 10.58 22.07
N ASN A 694 2.90 11.28 21.36
CA ASN A 694 3.46 12.58 21.76
C ASN A 694 3.43 13.58 20.58
N PRO A 695 2.26 14.14 20.20
CA PRO A 695 2.10 14.98 19.02
C PRO A 695 3.12 16.13 18.83
N PRO A 696 3.57 16.85 19.88
CA PRO A 696 4.55 17.93 19.75
C PRO A 696 5.94 17.48 19.25
N CYS A 697 6.31 16.19 19.34
CA CYS A 697 7.62 15.73 18.91
C CYS A 697 7.83 15.79 17.39
N ALA A 698 6.74 15.94 16.61
CA ALA A 698 6.79 16.05 15.16
C ALA A 698 7.66 17.22 14.65
N PHE A 699 7.75 18.33 15.38
CA PHE A 699 8.55 19.50 14.95
C PHE A 699 10.07 19.34 15.11
N PRO A 700 10.61 18.87 16.26
CA PRO A 700 12.02 18.47 16.34
C PRO A 700 12.41 17.44 15.27
N ILE A 701 11.57 16.41 15.06
CA ILE A 701 11.80 15.37 14.03
C ILE A 701 11.80 15.99 12.63
N ALA A 702 10.78 16.79 12.29
CA ALA A 702 10.67 17.50 11.01
C ALA A 702 11.85 18.44 10.73
N SER A 703 12.34 19.13 11.77
CA SER A 703 13.48 20.04 11.63
C SER A 703 14.75 19.27 11.26
N VAL A 704 15.04 18.15 11.95
CA VAL A 704 16.16 17.27 11.60
C VAL A 704 16.00 16.71 10.18
N ILE A 705 14.80 16.30 9.76
CA ILE A 705 14.52 15.85 8.40
C ILE A 705 14.80 16.97 7.38
N VAL A 706 14.35 18.20 7.62
CA VAL A 706 14.59 19.34 6.72
C VAL A 706 16.08 19.68 6.63
N ALA A 707 16.83 19.67 7.74
CA ALA A 707 18.27 19.91 7.71
C ALA A 707 19.06 18.79 7.01
N LEU A 708 18.65 17.53 7.17
CA LEU A 708 19.21 16.41 6.41
C LEU A 708 18.88 16.53 4.92
N TRP A 709 17.66 16.94 4.55
CA TRP A 709 17.24 17.18 3.17
C TRP A 709 17.99 18.35 2.53
N GLN A 710 18.24 19.44 3.26
CA GLN A 710 19.09 20.55 2.79
C GLN A 710 20.52 20.09 2.47
N LYS A 711 21.06 19.12 3.23
CA LYS A 711 22.42 18.58 3.02
C LYS A 711 22.47 17.45 2.00
N TYR A 712 21.39 16.67 1.88
CA TYR A 712 21.29 15.46 1.06
C TYR A 712 19.91 15.45 0.35
N PRO A 713 19.79 16.01 -0.86
CA PRO A 713 18.51 16.15 -1.57
C PRO A 713 17.77 14.82 -1.77
N ASP A 714 18.51 13.74 -2.03
CA ASP A 714 17.96 12.42 -2.34
C ASP A 714 17.46 11.66 -1.10
N PHE A 715 18.04 11.91 0.09
CA PHE A 715 17.41 11.51 1.36
C PHE A 715 16.00 12.10 1.49
N GLY A 716 15.80 13.35 1.05
CA GLY A 716 14.48 13.99 1.08
C GLY A 716 13.48 13.40 0.09
N ARG A 717 13.94 13.05 -1.12
CA ARG A 717 13.15 12.30 -2.11
C ARG A 717 12.74 10.93 -1.56
N LEU A 718 13.68 10.21 -0.94
CA LEU A 718 13.46 8.94 -0.25
C LEU A 718 12.49 9.07 0.93
N PHE A 719 12.61 10.13 1.71
CA PHE A 719 11.74 10.39 2.84
C PHE A 719 10.28 10.63 2.37
N LEU A 720 10.06 11.43 1.32
CA LEU A 720 8.72 11.58 0.72
C LEU A 720 8.20 10.26 0.16
N ALA A 721 9.06 9.45 -0.47
CA ALA A 721 8.70 8.16 -1.02
C ALA A 721 8.17 7.19 0.07
N VAL A 722 8.85 7.09 1.22
CA VAL A 722 8.36 6.30 2.36
C VAL A 722 7.09 6.93 2.95
N LEU A 723 7.06 8.25 3.15
CA LEU A 723 5.92 8.95 3.75
C LEU A 723 4.63 8.80 2.92
N PHE A 724 4.72 8.92 1.60
CA PHE A 724 3.58 8.76 0.71
C PHE A 724 3.17 7.29 0.57
N ARG A 725 4.10 6.32 0.59
CA ARG A 725 3.73 4.90 0.63
C ARG A 725 2.96 4.53 1.91
N GLU A 726 3.37 5.06 3.06
CA GLU A 726 2.70 4.81 4.35
C GLU A 726 1.39 5.62 4.53
N CYS A 727 1.25 6.75 3.83
CA CYS A 727 0.01 7.56 3.75
C CYS A 727 -0.21 8.09 2.31
N PRO A 728 -0.87 7.31 1.43
CA PRO A 728 -1.03 7.65 0.01
C PRO A 728 -1.65 9.03 -0.25
N PHE A 729 -2.57 9.45 0.63
CA PHE A 729 -3.31 10.71 0.55
C PHE A 729 -2.47 11.98 0.84
N LEU A 730 -1.22 11.84 1.28
CA LEU A 730 -0.28 12.97 1.37
C LEU A 730 0.32 13.36 0.01
N ALA A 731 0.25 12.47 -0.98
CA ALA A 731 0.10 12.93 -2.36
C ALA A 731 -1.40 13.14 -2.64
N PRO A 732 -1.81 14.24 -3.28
CA PRO A 732 -3.23 14.52 -3.54
C PRO A 732 -3.74 13.67 -4.73
N PHE A 733 -3.97 12.38 -4.44
CA PHE A 733 -4.44 11.35 -5.36
C PHE A 733 -5.20 10.29 -4.56
N TYR A 734 -6.25 9.70 -5.15
CA TYR A 734 -6.92 8.53 -4.58
C TYR A 734 -6.55 7.26 -5.36
N PRO A 735 -6.01 6.22 -4.69
CA PRO A 735 -5.85 4.90 -5.27
C PRO A 735 -7.20 4.31 -5.69
N ALA A 736 -7.54 4.41 -6.97
CA ALA A 736 -8.68 3.73 -7.55
C ALA A 736 -8.48 2.20 -7.52
N ARG A 737 -9.56 1.42 -7.47
CA ARG A 737 -9.50 -0.03 -7.75
C ARG A 737 -8.95 -0.25 -9.17
N SER A 738 -8.08 -1.26 -9.33
CA SER A 738 -7.58 -1.64 -10.67
C SER A 738 -8.70 -2.27 -11.50
N GLU A 739 -9.48 -3.11 -10.85
CA GLU A 739 -10.44 -4.04 -11.45
C GLU A 739 -11.69 -4.09 -10.54
N PRO A 740 -12.89 -4.41 -11.06
CA PRO A 740 -14.11 -4.49 -10.24
C PRO A 740 -13.95 -5.51 -9.10
N ASP A 741 -13.34 -6.65 -9.46
CA ASP A 741 -13.19 -7.86 -8.64
C ASP A 741 -11.86 -7.87 -7.86
N GLN A 742 -11.18 -6.72 -7.73
CA GLN A 742 -9.97 -6.63 -6.92
C GLN A 742 -10.27 -7.04 -5.47
N ASP A 743 -9.46 -7.97 -4.93
CA ASP A 743 -9.47 -8.35 -3.53
C ASP A 743 -9.55 -7.14 -2.58
N GLN A 744 -10.40 -7.29 -1.56
CA GLN A 744 -10.68 -6.25 -0.58
C GLN A 744 -9.47 -5.98 0.33
N ALA A 745 -8.60 -6.97 0.57
CA ALA A 745 -7.35 -6.75 1.29
C ALA A 745 -6.33 -5.97 0.44
N ASP A 746 -6.07 -6.34 -0.82
CA ASP A 746 -5.19 -5.59 -1.73
C ASP A 746 -5.69 -4.17 -2.04
N TYR A 747 -7.01 -3.97 -2.15
CA TYR A 747 -7.54 -2.61 -2.25
C TYR A 747 -7.22 -1.80 -0.98
N ARG A 748 -7.40 -2.37 0.21
CA ARG A 748 -7.04 -1.73 1.48
C ARG A 748 -5.53 -1.49 1.62
N ARG A 749 -4.65 -2.43 1.23
CA ARG A 749 -3.19 -2.22 1.15
C ARG A 749 -2.85 -0.99 0.32
N SER A 750 -3.50 -0.81 -0.85
CA SER A 750 -3.26 0.35 -1.71
C SER A 750 -3.76 1.69 -1.13
N LEU A 751 -4.73 1.67 -0.22
CA LEU A 751 -5.14 2.83 0.59
C LEU A 751 -4.23 3.02 1.83
N GLY A 752 -3.16 2.23 1.94
CA GLY A 752 -2.18 2.30 3.01
C GLY A 752 -2.59 1.61 4.30
N TYR A 753 -3.63 0.76 4.33
CA TYR A 753 -3.93 -0.04 5.53
C TYR A 753 -2.86 -1.11 5.73
N ARG A 754 -2.38 -1.24 6.97
CA ARG A 754 -1.62 -2.42 7.40
C ARG A 754 -2.57 -3.60 7.53
N ILE A 755 -2.12 -4.77 7.10
CA ILE A 755 -2.89 -6.03 7.13
C ILE A 755 -2.08 -7.05 7.91
N GLY A 756 -2.75 -7.78 8.81
CA GLY A 756 -2.13 -8.79 9.65
C GLY A 756 -1.72 -10.06 8.88
N PRO A 757 -0.97 -10.96 9.53
CA PRO A 757 -0.61 -12.26 8.95
C PRO A 757 -1.83 -13.18 8.72
N ASP A 758 -2.96 -12.86 9.35
CA ASP A 758 -4.28 -13.45 9.20
C ASP A 758 -5.09 -12.87 8.03
N GLY A 759 -4.54 -11.91 7.28
CA GLY A 759 -5.23 -11.19 6.22
C GLY A 759 -6.23 -10.13 6.70
N THR A 760 -6.38 -9.89 8.01
CA THR A 760 -7.32 -8.88 8.50
C THR A 760 -6.71 -7.47 8.43
N PRO A 761 -7.45 -6.45 7.94
CA PRO A 761 -6.97 -5.08 7.92
C PRO A 761 -7.00 -4.45 9.32
N GLU A 762 -6.06 -3.55 9.60
CA GLU A 762 -6.04 -2.80 10.86
C GLU A 762 -7.36 -2.04 11.07
N ARG A 763 -7.83 -1.97 12.33
CA ARG A 763 -9.10 -1.31 12.67
C ARG A 763 -9.07 0.16 12.26
N GLN A 764 -10.20 0.69 11.77
CA GLN A 764 -10.35 2.06 11.27
C GLN A 764 -9.78 3.13 12.22
N ILE A 765 -10.02 3.00 13.53
CA ILE A 765 -9.48 3.92 14.55
C ILE A 765 -7.95 3.87 14.66
N VAL A 766 -7.31 2.72 14.43
CA VAL A 766 -5.84 2.56 14.44
C VAL A 766 -5.25 3.16 13.16
N TYR A 767 -5.83 2.82 12.01
CA TYR A 767 -5.52 3.41 10.72
C TYR A 767 -5.58 4.95 10.75
N LEU A 768 -6.70 5.53 11.21
CA LEU A 768 -6.88 6.98 11.29
C LEU A 768 -5.90 7.66 12.27
N LYS A 769 -5.56 7.03 13.40
CA LYS A 769 -4.51 7.53 14.32
C LYS A 769 -3.15 7.61 13.64
N ARG A 770 -2.77 6.56 12.89
CA ARG A 770 -1.50 6.52 12.15
C ARG A 770 -1.46 7.54 11.01
N MET A 771 -2.54 7.62 10.22
CA MET A 771 -2.64 8.63 9.15
C MET A 771 -2.62 10.06 9.72
N ALA A 772 -3.19 10.30 10.90
CA ALA A 772 -3.08 11.56 11.62
C ALA A 772 -1.63 11.89 12.01
N ALA A 773 -0.87 10.91 12.53
CA ALA A 773 0.54 11.11 12.89
C ALA A 773 1.44 11.39 11.67
N LEU A 774 1.22 10.72 10.55
CA LEU A 774 1.96 10.95 9.30
C LEU A 774 1.63 12.33 8.69
N ALA A 775 0.36 12.73 8.70
CA ALA A 775 -0.05 14.08 8.26
C ALA A 775 0.46 15.19 9.18
N ARG A 776 0.56 14.93 10.49
CA ARG A 776 1.16 15.83 11.48
C ARG A 776 2.65 16.03 11.22
N LEU A 777 3.38 14.97 10.85
CA LEU A 777 4.80 15.06 10.44
C LEU A 777 4.95 15.84 9.12
N TYR A 778 4.11 15.58 8.13
CA TYR A 778 4.09 16.33 6.86
C TYR A 778 3.85 17.83 7.08
N GLY A 779 2.84 18.19 7.88
CA GLY A 779 2.55 19.57 8.23
C GLY A 779 3.67 20.23 9.02
N ALA A 780 4.36 19.49 9.90
CA ALA A 780 5.54 19.98 10.61
C ALA A 780 6.73 20.25 9.66
N ILE A 781 6.96 19.42 8.65
CA ILE A 781 8.01 19.61 7.63
C ILE A 781 7.71 20.84 6.77
N VAL A 782 6.48 20.97 6.29
CA VAL A 782 5.98 22.16 5.55
C VAL A 782 6.14 23.45 6.35
N ALA A 783 6.15 23.37 7.68
CA ALA A 783 6.21 24.49 8.62
C ALA A 783 7.50 24.57 9.45
N SER A 784 8.57 23.89 9.06
CA SER A 784 9.86 23.94 9.77
C SER A 784 10.69 25.16 9.37
N ASN A 785 11.66 25.52 10.22
CA ASN A 785 12.68 26.51 9.90
C ASN A 785 13.91 25.84 9.28
N LEU A 786 14.53 26.52 8.32
CA LEU A 786 15.84 26.15 7.79
C LEU A 786 16.94 26.44 8.82
N ARG A 787 18.11 25.82 8.65
CA ARG A 787 19.25 26.02 9.56
C ARG A 787 19.82 27.45 9.47
N LYS A 788 20.24 28.04 10.59
CA LYS A 788 21.01 29.30 10.59
C LYS A 788 22.19 29.20 9.63
N GLY A 789 22.47 30.28 8.90
CA GLY A 789 23.47 30.31 7.82
C GLY A 789 22.97 29.87 6.44
N THR A 790 21.75 29.33 6.30
CA THR A 790 21.16 28.96 4.99
C THR A 790 20.28 30.06 4.37
N ALA A 791 20.52 31.32 4.74
CA ALA A 791 19.74 32.46 4.28
C ALA A 791 19.80 32.61 2.74
N GLY A 792 18.64 32.63 2.09
CA GLY A 792 18.51 32.72 0.63
C GLY A 792 18.35 31.37 -0.10
N LEU A 793 18.60 30.23 0.57
CA LEU A 793 18.31 28.91 -0.02
C LEU A 793 16.80 28.59 0.03
N PRO A 794 16.22 27.96 -1.01
CA PRO A 794 14.81 27.58 -1.01
C PRO A 794 14.55 26.44 -0.01
N HIS A 795 13.41 26.49 0.69
CA HIS A 795 13.01 25.42 1.60
C HIS A 795 12.59 24.17 0.80
N PRO A 796 13.23 23.00 0.99
CA PRO A 796 13.12 21.86 0.07
C PRO A 796 11.68 21.33 -0.11
N HIS A 797 10.85 21.42 0.93
CA HIS A 797 9.42 21.10 0.88
C HIS A 797 8.60 22.07 1.76
N GLY A 798 8.66 23.37 1.44
CA GLY A 798 8.11 24.44 2.28
C GLY A 798 6.62 24.75 2.09
N LEU A 799 6.20 25.93 2.57
CA LEU A 799 4.81 26.40 2.56
C LEU A 799 4.14 26.36 1.17
N GLU A 800 4.89 26.51 0.07
CA GLU A 800 4.33 26.40 -1.29
C GLU A 800 3.81 24.98 -1.61
N PHE A 801 4.43 23.95 -1.02
CA PHE A 801 3.98 22.56 -1.17
C PHE A 801 2.76 22.30 -0.28
N GLY A 802 2.70 22.91 0.91
CA GLY A 802 1.48 22.98 1.72
C GLY A 802 0.31 23.63 0.98
N TRP A 803 0.55 24.78 0.31
CA TRP A 803 -0.45 25.46 -0.51
C TRP A 803 -0.95 24.57 -1.65
N ARG A 804 -0.02 23.97 -2.42
CA ARG A 804 -0.34 23.02 -3.49
C ARG A 804 -1.13 21.82 -2.97
N TRP A 805 -0.75 21.24 -1.84
CA TRP A 805 -1.43 20.09 -1.24
C TRP A 805 -2.85 20.42 -0.82
N ILE A 806 -3.06 21.48 -0.02
CA ILE A 806 -4.42 21.89 0.40
C ILE A 806 -5.29 22.20 -0.82
N CYS A 807 -4.77 22.99 -1.78
CA CYS A 807 -5.52 23.30 -3.00
C CYS A 807 -5.87 22.04 -3.80
N ALA A 808 -4.95 21.08 -3.93
CA ALA A 808 -5.20 19.85 -4.67
C ALA A 808 -6.23 18.94 -3.96
N VAL A 809 -6.15 18.78 -2.63
CA VAL A 809 -7.16 18.06 -1.84
C VAL A 809 -8.55 18.69 -2.02
N LEU A 810 -8.66 20.03 -1.99
CA LEU A 810 -9.92 20.75 -2.22
C LEU A 810 -10.48 20.65 -3.66
N ASN A 811 -9.69 20.15 -4.63
CA ASN A 811 -10.15 19.84 -5.99
C ASN A 811 -10.55 18.35 -6.17
N MET A 812 -10.43 17.51 -5.14
CA MET A 812 -10.78 16.08 -5.20
C MET A 812 -12.15 15.77 -4.56
N THR A 813 -12.74 14.62 -4.92
CA THR A 813 -14.00 14.13 -4.33
C THR A 813 -13.80 13.69 -2.88
N PRO A 814 -14.37 14.36 -1.86
CA PRO A 814 -14.04 14.11 -0.46
C PRO A 814 -14.32 12.68 0.02
N LEU A 815 -13.32 12.05 0.61
CA LEU A 815 -13.45 10.80 1.37
C LEU A 815 -13.59 11.10 2.87
N ALA A 816 -14.72 10.73 3.46
CA ALA A 816 -15.21 11.16 4.78
C ALA A 816 -14.14 11.31 5.88
N ASP A 817 -13.78 10.22 6.54
CA ASP A 817 -12.97 10.26 7.76
C ASP A 817 -11.49 10.59 7.49
N ILE A 818 -10.96 10.11 6.36
CA ILE A 818 -9.56 10.31 6.00
C ILE A 818 -9.27 11.77 5.59
N CYS A 819 -10.08 12.38 4.71
CA CYS A 819 -9.84 13.79 4.33
C CYS A 819 -10.02 14.74 5.52
N ALA A 820 -11.04 14.51 6.36
CA ALA A 820 -11.25 15.29 7.56
C ALA A 820 -10.06 15.18 8.54
N THR A 821 -9.51 13.98 8.71
CA THR A 821 -8.31 13.74 9.53
C THR A 821 -7.09 14.49 8.99
N LEU A 822 -6.73 14.30 7.71
CA LEU A 822 -5.53 14.89 7.12
C LEU A 822 -5.58 16.43 7.11
N LEU A 823 -6.73 17.00 6.73
CA LEU A 823 -6.94 18.45 6.76
C LEU A 823 -6.84 19.02 8.17
N THR A 824 -7.39 18.32 9.18
CA THR A 824 -7.25 18.74 10.59
C THR A 824 -5.80 18.81 11.02
N GLU A 825 -4.99 17.77 10.77
CA GLU A 825 -3.61 17.72 11.25
C GLU A 825 -2.68 18.66 10.46
N VAL A 826 -2.82 18.78 9.14
CA VAL A 826 -2.00 19.72 8.35
C VAL A 826 -2.35 21.17 8.69
N LEU A 827 -3.62 21.50 8.95
CA LEU A 827 -3.99 22.84 9.42
C LEU A 827 -3.47 23.13 10.85
N LEU A 828 -3.48 22.15 11.75
CA LEU A 828 -2.93 22.31 13.11
C LEU A 828 -1.41 22.54 13.12
N MET A 829 -0.67 22.04 12.13
CA MET A 829 0.80 22.11 12.10
C MET A 829 1.34 23.19 11.15
N ALA A 830 0.69 23.42 10.00
CA ALA A 830 1.14 24.41 9.01
C ALA A 830 0.25 25.66 8.93
N GLY A 831 -0.99 25.60 9.41
CA GLY A 831 -2.00 26.65 9.22
C GLY A 831 -1.55 28.03 9.70
N HIS A 832 -0.93 28.13 10.87
CA HIS A 832 -0.35 29.37 11.40
C HIS A 832 0.64 30.03 10.42
N ARG A 833 1.62 29.28 9.92
CA ARG A 833 2.61 29.82 8.98
C ARG A 833 2.00 30.13 7.60
N MET A 834 1.07 29.31 7.12
CA MET A 834 0.36 29.59 5.87
C MET A 834 -0.52 30.83 5.98
N TRP A 835 -1.16 31.06 7.12
CA TRP A 835 -1.92 32.27 7.43
C TRP A 835 -1.02 33.50 7.43
N HIS A 836 0.11 33.48 8.14
CA HIS A 836 1.05 34.61 8.16
C HIS A 836 1.77 34.84 6.82
N SER A 837 2.02 33.80 6.01
CA SER A 837 2.73 33.92 4.73
C SER A 837 1.85 34.31 3.54
N TYR A 838 0.54 34.00 3.58
CA TYR A 838 -0.39 34.20 2.45
C TYR A 838 -1.62 35.08 2.78
N GLY A 839 -1.84 35.43 4.06
CA GLY A 839 -2.88 36.34 4.52
C GLY A 839 -4.28 35.97 4.02
N ASP A 840 -5.02 36.98 3.55
CA ASP A 840 -6.38 36.88 2.99
C ASP A 840 -6.56 35.76 1.95
N GLN A 841 -5.50 35.41 1.22
CA GLN A 841 -5.58 34.37 0.21
C GLN A 841 -5.72 32.98 0.85
N PHE A 842 -5.10 32.76 2.01
CA PHE A 842 -5.35 31.56 2.82
C PHE A 842 -6.72 31.60 3.50
N VAL A 843 -7.19 32.78 3.92
CA VAL A 843 -8.57 32.95 4.44
C VAL A 843 -9.62 32.56 3.38
N LYS A 844 -9.39 32.86 2.09
CA LYS A 844 -10.24 32.40 0.98
C LYS A 844 -10.22 30.88 0.81
N VAL A 845 -9.05 30.24 0.95
CA VAL A 845 -8.93 28.76 0.90
C VAL A 845 -9.68 28.12 2.07
N LEU A 846 -9.54 28.64 3.29
CA LEU A 846 -10.28 28.18 4.48
C LEU A 846 -11.79 28.40 4.33
N ARG A 847 -12.21 29.48 3.66
CA ARG A 847 -13.62 29.71 3.33
C ARG A 847 -14.16 28.65 2.37
N VAL A 848 -13.44 28.33 1.29
CA VAL A 848 -13.84 27.25 0.35
C VAL A 848 -13.90 25.89 1.05
N LEU A 849 -12.95 25.62 1.94
CA LEU A 849 -12.96 24.42 2.79
C LEU A 849 -14.22 24.33 3.65
N TYR A 850 -14.58 25.40 4.38
CA TYR A 850 -15.74 25.43 5.27
C TYR A 850 -17.09 25.48 4.54
N GLU A 851 -17.22 26.30 3.50
CA GLU A 851 -18.50 26.57 2.81
C GLU A 851 -18.84 25.56 1.70
N LYS A 852 -17.85 24.85 1.15
CA LYS A 852 -18.06 23.93 0.01
C LYS A 852 -17.57 22.51 0.28
N TYR A 853 -16.32 22.34 0.71
CA TYR A 853 -15.73 21.01 0.84
C TYR A 853 -16.26 20.23 2.05
N VAL A 854 -16.40 20.89 3.21
CA VAL A 854 -16.93 20.28 4.44
C VAL A 854 -18.38 19.78 4.28
N PRO A 855 -19.32 20.51 3.65
CA PRO A 855 -20.66 20.01 3.34
C PRO A 855 -20.69 18.82 2.38
N MET A 856 -19.65 18.64 1.54
CA MET A 856 -19.55 17.52 0.61
C MET A 856 -18.98 16.23 1.24
N LEU A 857 -18.46 16.27 2.47
CA LEU A 857 -17.94 15.08 3.16
C LEU A 857 -19.06 14.04 3.39
N PRO A 858 -18.91 12.79 2.92
CA PRO A 858 -19.88 11.73 3.19
C PRO A 858 -20.01 11.40 4.68
N LYS A 859 -21.08 10.70 5.06
CA LYS A 859 -21.25 10.17 6.42
C LYS A 859 -20.19 9.08 6.69
N GLY A 860 -19.32 9.31 7.67
CA GLY A 860 -18.34 8.34 8.20
C GLY A 860 -18.55 8.08 9.69
N GLU A 861 -17.50 7.74 10.45
CA GLU A 861 -17.54 7.54 11.92
C GLU A 861 -17.89 8.83 12.72
N GLY A 862 -18.14 9.95 12.05
CA GLY A 862 -18.66 11.21 12.62
C GLY A 862 -17.61 12.05 13.34
N TRP A 863 -16.79 11.45 14.19
CA TRP A 863 -15.79 12.16 15.00
C TRP A 863 -14.70 12.90 14.20
N PRO A 864 -14.21 12.44 13.02
CA PRO A 864 -13.16 13.17 12.29
C PRO A 864 -13.71 14.43 11.63
N LYS A 865 -14.92 14.36 11.06
CA LYS A 865 -15.61 15.55 10.54
C LYS A 865 -15.89 16.55 11.67
N ALA A 866 -16.37 16.10 12.82
CA ALA A 866 -16.61 16.96 13.98
C ALA A 866 -15.33 17.65 14.50
N ARG A 867 -14.15 16.99 14.43
CA ARG A 867 -12.85 17.65 14.72
C ARG A 867 -12.55 18.77 13.74
N LEU A 868 -12.72 18.54 12.44
CA LEU A 868 -12.48 19.55 11.40
C LEU A 868 -13.47 20.72 11.51
N ASP A 869 -14.76 20.43 11.69
CA ASP A 869 -15.81 21.44 11.90
C ASP A 869 -15.49 22.32 13.10
N ARG A 870 -15.09 21.73 14.24
CA ARG A 870 -14.71 22.45 15.46
C ARG A 870 -13.44 23.30 15.29
N LEU A 871 -12.44 22.80 14.55
CA LEU A 871 -11.23 23.54 14.23
C LEU A 871 -11.54 24.77 13.36
N LEU A 872 -12.29 24.57 12.28
CA LEU A 872 -12.66 25.66 11.36
C LEU A 872 -13.58 26.69 12.03
N LEU A 873 -14.50 26.25 12.91
CA LEU A 873 -15.32 27.14 13.71
C LEU A 873 -14.47 27.96 14.69
N LYS A 874 -13.48 27.36 15.37
CA LYS A 874 -12.54 28.08 16.23
C LYS A 874 -11.79 29.17 15.45
N ILE A 875 -11.20 28.81 14.30
CA ILE A 875 -10.47 29.75 13.43
C ILE A 875 -11.39 30.89 12.94
N LYS A 876 -12.64 30.59 12.60
CA LYS A 876 -13.66 31.57 12.17
C LYS A 876 -14.10 32.52 13.28
N VAL A 877 -14.14 32.06 14.54
CA VAL A 877 -14.52 32.88 15.71
C VAL A 877 -13.34 33.72 16.22
N GLU A 878 -12.13 33.16 16.26
CA GLU A 878 -10.94 33.85 16.79
C GLU A 878 -10.22 34.72 15.76
N GLY A 879 -10.56 34.60 14.47
CA GLY A 879 -9.94 35.38 13.39
C GLY A 879 -8.45 35.09 13.17
N ARG A 880 -7.94 33.96 13.67
CA ARG A 880 -6.52 33.57 13.64
C ARG A 880 -6.36 32.05 13.70
N ILE A 881 -5.15 31.58 13.46
CA ILE A 881 -4.72 30.21 13.76
C ILE A 881 -3.63 30.30 14.84
N GLU A 882 -3.76 29.51 15.92
CA GLU A 882 -2.79 29.47 17.01
C GLU A 882 -1.43 28.89 16.56
N THR A 883 -0.36 29.29 17.24
CA THR A 883 0.97 28.74 16.99
C THR A 883 1.01 27.24 17.38
N PRO A 884 1.45 26.34 16.48
CA PRO A 884 1.41 24.90 16.71
C PRO A 884 2.21 24.45 17.94
N ILE A 885 1.65 23.56 18.75
CA ILE A 885 2.30 23.06 19.96
C ILE A 885 3.55 22.24 19.58
N GLY A 886 4.70 22.68 20.08
CA GLY A 886 6.01 22.08 19.77
C GLY A 886 6.76 22.75 18.61
N MET A 887 6.17 23.75 17.93
CA MET A 887 6.88 24.47 16.85
C MET A 887 8.17 25.09 17.38
N VAL A 888 9.31 24.68 16.82
CA VAL A 888 10.63 25.17 17.23
C VAL A 888 10.88 26.59 16.72
N GLY A 889 11.45 27.42 17.59
CA GLY A 889 11.81 28.80 17.26
C GLY A 889 13.04 28.90 16.35
N GLU A 890 13.31 30.10 15.84
CA GLU A 890 14.47 30.40 14.98
C GLU A 890 15.83 30.16 15.69
N GLY A 891 15.82 30.16 17.02
CA GLY A 891 16.99 29.86 17.86
C GLY A 891 17.30 28.36 18.06
N PHE A 892 16.56 27.43 17.46
CA PHE A 892 16.73 25.98 17.66
C PHE A 892 18.01 25.38 17.05
N TRP A 893 18.57 26.06 16.03
CA TRP A 893 19.84 25.71 15.36
C TRP A 893 20.99 26.63 15.78
#